data_AF-A0A915YE09-F1
#
_entry.id   AF-A0A915YE09-F1
#
_cell.length_a   1.000
_cell.length_b   1.000
_cell.length_c   1.000
_cell.angle_alpha   90.00
_cell.angle_beta   90.00
_cell.angle_gamma   90.00
#
_symmetry.space_group_name_H-M   'P 1'
#
loop_
_entity.id
_entity.type
_entity.pdbx_description
1 polymer ?
#
loop_
_entity_poly.entity_id
_entity_poly.type
_entity_poly.pdbx_seq_one_letter_code
_entity_poly.pdbx_strand_id
1 'polypeptide(L)'
;MSRTTFLNLLFSLLIILSSQGLIYGQQVPIIGYNTDTEGRVQLTVASSIGKYYVLKVRHDLSGGFDLTASITMGQAGTTQITESLAAYPQAYYQVLEYAVGAAHDTDRDGVDDITEYQNFPTQNPINPANPISINDGAIAIDSFTLFNQLSISRDLVQWSEFLNGKRFAKFIIVDFNTAPKVYFINGNTHNLHADFANAIGISTIGNDVKKGQIIYHPTTISNNGTLGTFAFNYSNGHGDDFEVVQKTHELLAANMPFLTNNLSYFVTTNSQIQYEQDSGQYTNSRVPVLFEAEVYAQVDYWGLNEAEGFGLFREMAAGDIPGIKDIVLYSSLPNTLPRVGGIITSVIQTPLSHVNLRAIQDGVPNAFIRDPLLIDSVANLLGHYIYFKVEQDQFFIREASLEEVNNWFEKARPDQNQTSPLNLDYTSILPLDEITFSMFDGFGAKCANVATMRTFGFPAETIPDGFGVPFYFYQEFMKHNHFFEVAREMLKNPDFRTDRNLRDAMLAAFRKKIEKGEMPYWMLDQLAEMQASFPENTSIRCRSSTNNEDLPGFNGAGLYASNTQHPNEGHIAKSIQQIYASLWNLRAFDEREFYRVNHLTASMGVLCHSNYSDEKANGVGVSTDPMYQTNDAFYYLNSQVGEDLITNPNNTAVPEELLLDIVATSATDYIVLQHSSLVPNKGLILERKHLDQIRAYLTVIHNKFEVLYNAVGNPTFAMEIEYKITADNQLVIKQARPWVAYLADEDSRIIDLETLDFKIFPNPIDNRINIEWVDCNPTKVLVLDLLGRKILEKNLNISTNSTLQIPIEDLPRGVYVLTAFAAHHNTYTSKKFIKK
;
A
#
# COMPACT_ATOMS: atom_id res chain seq x y z
N MET A 1 8.78 40.06 -74.61
CA MET A 1 8.33 39.26 -73.44
C MET A 1 7.84 40.22 -72.39
N SER A 2 6.55 40.18 -72.08
CA SER A 2 5.84 41.25 -71.37
C SER A 2 6.10 41.18 -69.86
N ARG A 3 6.01 42.35 -69.21
CA ARG A 3 6.04 42.55 -67.75
C ARG A 3 5.08 41.60 -66.99
N THR A 4 4.01 41.16 -67.65
CA THR A 4 3.02 40.20 -67.15
C THR A 4 3.56 38.77 -67.02
N THR A 5 4.45 38.33 -67.90
CA THR A 5 5.08 36.99 -67.78
C THR A 5 6.07 36.89 -66.62
N PHE A 6 6.76 37.99 -66.28
CA PHE A 6 7.72 38.02 -65.16
C PHE A 6 7.00 38.10 -63.80
N LEU A 7 5.90 38.84 -63.72
CA LEU A 7 5.06 38.89 -62.51
C LEU A 7 4.40 37.53 -62.23
N ASN A 8 3.93 36.82 -63.25
CA ASN A 8 3.33 35.50 -63.08
C ASN A 8 4.37 34.44 -62.69
N LEU A 9 5.63 34.56 -63.13
CA LEU A 9 6.71 33.69 -62.67
C LEU A 9 7.08 33.96 -61.21
N LEU A 10 7.12 35.23 -60.78
CA LEU A 10 7.36 35.59 -59.38
C LEU A 10 6.22 35.18 -58.45
N PHE A 11 4.96 35.28 -58.91
CA PHE A 11 3.79 34.85 -58.16
C PHE A 11 3.72 33.32 -58.04
N SER A 12 4.12 32.60 -59.10
CA SER A 12 4.23 31.14 -59.07
C SER A 12 5.39 30.66 -58.19
N LEU A 13 6.52 31.39 -58.16
CA LEU A 13 7.64 31.09 -57.27
C LEU A 13 7.28 31.37 -55.79
N LEU A 14 6.48 32.42 -55.50
CA LEU A 14 5.97 32.70 -54.16
C LEU A 14 4.94 31.64 -53.69
N ILE A 15 4.11 31.12 -54.59
CA ILE A 15 3.13 30.07 -54.29
C ILE A 15 3.79 28.70 -54.10
N ILE A 16 4.88 28.42 -54.83
CA ILE A 16 5.67 27.19 -54.64
C ILE A 16 6.49 27.28 -53.34
N LEU A 17 7.01 28.46 -52.98
CA LEU A 17 7.66 28.70 -51.67
C LEU A 17 6.68 28.72 -50.48
N SER A 18 5.39 28.93 -50.70
CA SER A 18 4.35 28.83 -49.65
C SER A 18 3.72 27.45 -49.52
N SER A 19 4.17 26.46 -50.31
CA SER A 19 3.64 25.08 -50.29
C SER A 19 4.55 24.06 -49.60
N GLN A 20 5.69 24.51 -49.07
CA GLN A 20 6.46 23.76 -48.08
C GLN A 20 6.21 24.39 -46.71
N GLY A 21 4.98 24.24 -46.21
CA GLY A 21 4.72 24.45 -44.80
C GLY A 21 5.42 23.34 -44.02
N LEU A 22 6.66 23.58 -43.60
CA LEU A 22 7.23 22.86 -42.47
C LEU A 22 6.22 23.02 -41.32
N ILE A 23 5.57 21.93 -40.92
CA ILE A 23 4.66 21.89 -39.78
C ILE A 23 5.53 22.10 -38.53
N TYR A 24 5.80 23.35 -38.17
CA TYR A 24 6.44 23.70 -36.91
C TYR A 24 5.37 23.61 -35.82
N GLY A 25 5.62 22.80 -34.79
CA GLY A 25 4.78 22.76 -33.60
C GLY A 25 4.68 24.15 -32.99
N GLN A 26 3.46 24.58 -32.67
CA GLN A 26 3.25 25.89 -32.06
C GLN A 26 3.56 25.77 -30.57
N GLN A 27 4.43 26.63 -30.04
CA GLN A 27 4.67 26.65 -28.59
C GLN A 27 3.42 27.14 -27.86
N VAL A 28 3.00 26.39 -26.85
CA VAL A 28 1.85 26.74 -26.00
C VAL A 28 2.34 27.24 -24.64
N PRO A 29 1.78 28.35 -24.13
CA PRO A 29 2.11 28.83 -22.78
C PRO A 29 1.70 27.80 -21.71
N ILE A 30 2.64 27.54 -20.79
CA ILE A 30 2.36 26.82 -19.55
C ILE A 30 1.62 27.79 -18.60
N ILE A 31 0.37 27.48 -18.28
CA ILE A 31 -0.52 28.32 -17.45
C ILE A 31 -0.61 27.83 -16.00
N GLY A 32 -0.14 26.60 -15.73
CA GLY A 32 -0.02 26.04 -14.39
C GLY A 32 1.21 25.15 -14.29
N TYR A 33 1.86 25.16 -13.13
CA TYR A 33 3.00 24.32 -12.80
C TYR A 33 2.80 23.83 -11.36
N ASN A 34 2.79 22.52 -11.19
CA ASN A 34 2.82 21.89 -9.88
C ASN A 34 3.75 20.68 -9.91
N THR A 35 4.09 20.15 -8.74
CA THR A 35 4.73 18.84 -8.59
C THR A 35 3.76 17.93 -7.87
N ASP A 36 3.55 16.71 -8.37
CA ASP A 36 2.70 15.73 -7.71
C ASP A 36 3.39 15.08 -6.49
N THR A 37 2.67 14.21 -5.80
CA THR A 37 3.15 13.51 -4.59
C THR A 37 4.35 12.59 -4.87
N GLU A 38 4.56 12.20 -6.12
CA GLU A 38 5.66 11.33 -6.57
C GLU A 38 6.88 12.13 -7.06
N GLY A 39 6.81 13.46 -7.02
CA GLY A 39 7.90 14.35 -7.41
C GLY A 39 7.96 14.69 -8.91
N ARG A 40 6.93 14.33 -9.69
CA ARG A 40 6.87 14.60 -11.14
C ARG A 40 6.19 15.92 -11.43
N VAL A 41 6.48 16.48 -12.60
CA VAL A 41 5.87 17.73 -13.02
C VAL A 41 4.41 17.53 -13.45
N GLN A 42 3.54 18.47 -13.09
CA GLN A 42 2.18 18.61 -13.58
C GLN A 42 2.04 19.99 -14.22
N LEU A 43 2.16 20.04 -15.55
CA LEU A 43 2.05 21.26 -16.34
C LEU A 43 0.64 21.41 -16.89
N THR A 44 -0.02 22.53 -16.60
CA THR A 44 -1.32 22.85 -17.19
C THR A 44 -1.13 23.73 -18.41
N VAL A 45 -1.70 23.33 -19.54
CA VAL A 45 -1.77 24.14 -20.77
C VAL A 45 -3.21 24.30 -21.23
N ALA A 46 -3.50 25.39 -21.94
CA ALA A 46 -4.78 25.54 -22.63
C ALA A 46 -4.86 24.51 -23.78
N SER A 47 -5.98 23.82 -23.90
CA SER A 47 -6.10 22.68 -24.80
C SER A 47 -7.46 22.48 -25.46
N SER A 48 -7.44 21.64 -26.51
CA SER A 48 -8.65 21.16 -27.18
C SER A 48 -8.50 19.71 -27.62
N ILE A 49 -9.63 19.01 -27.78
CA ILE A 49 -9.68 17.59 -28.17
C ILE A 49 -9.13 17.28 -29.57
N GLY A 50 -8.91 18.29 -30.42
CA GLY A 50 -8.34 18.13 -31.77
C GLY A 50 -6.81 18.29 -31.83
N LYS A 51 -6.16 18.40 -30.68
CA LYS A 51 -4.73 18.66 -30.53
C LYS A 51 -4.06 17.61 -29.66
N TYR A 52 -2.76 17.48 -29.82
CA TYR A 52 -1.89 16.76 -28.89
C TYR A 52 -0.65 17.61 -28.61
N TYR A 53 0.04 17.26 -27.54
CA TYR A 53 1.10 18.08 -26.95
C TYR A 53 2.36 17.25 -26.77
N VAL A 54 3.49 17.81 -27.19
CA VAL A 54 4.81 17.22 -27.03
C VAL A 54 5.56 18.02 -25.98
N LEU A 55 5.98 17.33 -24.91
CA LEU A 55 6.78 17.93 -23.85
C LEU A 55 8.27 17.82 -24.20
N LYS A 56 8.94 18.97 -24.27
CA LYS A 56 10.37 19.07 -24.47
C LYS A 56 11.06 19.59 -23.21
N VAL A 57 12.25 19.05 -22.93
CA VAL A 57 13.04 19.34 -21.73
C VAL A 57 14.45 19.77 -22.12
N ARG A 58 15.02 20.70 -21.35
CA ARG A 58 16.42 21.13 -21.44
C ARG A 58 17.13 20.90 -20.12
N HIS A 59 18.46 20.86 -20.13
CA HIS A 59 19.28 20.62 -18.92
C HIS A 59 19.82 21.91 -18.29
N ASP A 60 19.87 23.00 -19.05
CA ASP A 60 20.32 24.31 -18.59
C ASP A 60 19.53 25.45 -19.27
N LEU A 61 19.54 26.64 -18.67
CA LEU A 61 18.76 27.78 -19.17
C LEU A 61 19.27 28.38 -20.48
N SER A 62 20.52 28.10 -20.86
CA SER A 62 21.13 28.52 -22.13
C SER A 62 21.06 27.44 -23.22
N GLY A 63 20.78 26.19 -22.86
CA GLY A 63 20.67 25.05 -23.74
C GLY A 63 19.35 24.97 -24.52
N GLY A 64 19.36 24.11 -25.53
CA GLY A 64 18.19 23.75 -26.33
C GLY A 64 17.26 22.76 -25.60
N PHE A 65 16.03 22.65 -26.08
CA PHE A 65 15.07 21.66 -25.60
C PHE A 65 15.27 20.32 -26.35
N ASP A 66 16.35 19.63 -26.00
CA ASP A 66 16.87 18.50 -26.78
C ASP A 66 16.21 17.15 -26.44
N LEU A 67 15.58 17.03 -25.26
CA LEU A 67 14.87 15.81 -24.86
C LEU A 67 13.37 15.92 -25.15
N THR A 68 12.80 14.92 -25.82
CA THR A 68 11.36 14.70 -25.83
C THR A 68 10.99 13.79 -24.66
N ALA A 69 10.25 14.32 -23.67
CA ALA A 69 9.96 13.58 -22.45
C ALA A 69 8.63 12.82 -22.50
N SER A 70 7.61 13.38 -23.17
CA SER A 70 6.29 12.74 -23.28
C SER A 70 5.44 13.33 -24.40
N ILE A 71 4.40 12.59 -24.80
CA ILE A 71 3.30 13.04 -25.64
C ILE A 71 1.98 12.88 -24.88
N THR A 72 1.11 13.88 -24.95
CA THR A 72 -0.19 13.89 -24.25
C THR A 72 -1.32 14.34 -25.18
N MET A 73 -2.42 13.58 -25.20
CA MET A 73 -3.61 13.92 -25.96
C MET A 73 -4.38 15.09 -25.32
N GLY A 74 -4.88 16.00 -26.16
CA GLY A 74 -5.62 17.17 -25.72
C GLY A 74 -7.01 16.85 -25.15
N GLN A 75 -7.39 17.58 -24.11
CA GLN A 75 -8.71 17.58 -23.51
C GLN A 75 -9.41 18.92 -23.77
N ALA A 76 -10.72 18.99 -23.51
CA ALA A 76 -11.46 20.24 -23.63
C ALA A 76 -11.03 21.24 -22.54
N GLY A 77 -10.66 22.46 -22.94
CA GLY A 77 -10.32 23.53 -22.00
C GLY A 77 -8.85 23.52 -21.61
N THR A 78 -8.44 22.60 -20.74
CA THR A 78 -7.04 22.49 -20.29
C THR A 78 -6.60 21.03 -20.19
N THR A 79 -5.32 20.77 -20.46
CA THR A 79 -4.69 19.45 -20.32
C THR A 79 -3.56 19.54 -19.30
N GLN A 80 -3.47 18.53 -18.44
CA GLN A 80 -2.29 18.32 -17.60
C GLN A 80 -1.29 17.44 -18.35
N ILE A 81 -0.03 17.87 -18.38
CA ILE A 81 1.09 17.21 -19.05
C ILE A 81 2.14 16.88 -18.00
N THR A 82 2.66 15.65 -18.05
CA THR A 82 3.66 15.13 -17.11
C THR A 82 4.77 14.36 -17.83
N GLU A 83 5.81 13.96 -17.10
CA GLU A 83 6.90 13.09 -17.57
C GLU A 83 7.23 12.01 -16.51
N SER A 84 8.11 11.06 -16.85
CA SER A 84 8.46 9.92 -15.98
C SER A 84 9.50 10.21 -14.89
N LEU A 85 10.07 11.42 -14.87
CA LEU A 85 11.21 11.78 -14.00
C LEU A 85 10.88 12.90 -13.01
N ALA A 86 11.76 13.09 -12.03
CA ALA A 86 11.69 14.21 -11.10
C ALA A 86 11.61 15.57 -11.83
N ALA A 87 10.75 16.44 -11.31
CA ALA A 87 10.46 17.73 -11.92
C ALA A 87 11.67 18.67 -11.93
N TYR A 88 12.05 19.16 -13.11
CA TYR A 88 12.79 20.41 -13.22
C TYR A 88 11.93 21.64 -12.93
N PRO A 89 12.52 22.82 -12.65
CA PRO A 89 11.77 24.07 -12.60
C PRO A 89 11.04 24.37 -13.92
N GLN A 90 9.91 25.09 -13.86
CA GLN A 90 9.07 25.40 -15.04
C GLN A 90 9.86 25.90 -16.27
N ALA A 91 10.89 26.71 -16.05
CA ALA A 91 11.71 27.28 -17.12
C ALA A 91 12.45 26.24 -17.98
N TYR A 92 12.53 24.98 -17.54
CA TYR A 92 13.22 23.89 -18.22
C TYR A 92 12.27 23.10 -19.15
N TYR A 93 11.00 23.50 -19.23
CA TYR A 93 10.02 22.88 -20.11
C TYR A 93 9.58 23.77 -21.26
N GLN A 94 9.32 23.12 -22.39
CA GLN A 94 8.60 23.69 -23.52
C GLN A 94 7.52 22.70 -23.94
N VAL A 95 6.30 23.21 -24.17
CA VAL A 95 5.20 22.43 -24.70
C VAL A 95 4.91 22.88 -26.12
N LEU A 96 4.92 21.93 -27.05
CA LEU A 96 4.56 22.15 -28.45
C LEU A 96 3.21 21.51 -28.74
N GLU A 97 2.29 22.23 -29.38
CA GLU A 97 1.02 21.69 -29.87
C GLU A 97 1.08 21.30 -31.34
N TYR A 98 0.37 20.23 -31.66
CA TYR A 98 0.19 19.72 -33.02
C TYR A 98 -1.28 19.32 -33.23
N ALA A 99 -1.71 19.32 -34.49
CA ALA A 99 -3.08 18.92 -34.85
C ALA A 99 -3.15 17.40 -35.02
N VAL A 100 -4.14 16.75 -34.41
CA VAL A 100 -4.34 15.30 -34.58
C VAL A 100 -4.62 14.94 -36.06
N GLY A 101 -5.37 15.80 -36.77
CA GLY A 101 -5.66 15.60 -38.20
C GLY A 101 -4.50 15.89 -39.17
N ALA A 102 -3.37 16.36 -38.65
CA ALA A 102 -2.13 16.59 -39.40
C ALA A 102 -0.95 16.30 -38.47
N ALA A 103 -0.94 15.05 -37.98
CA ALA A 103 0.04 14.59 -37.00
C ALA A 103 1.47 14.75 -37.53
N HIS A 104 2.34 15.17 -36.62
CA HIS A 104 3.77 15.27 -36.83
C HIS A 104 4.43 13.90 -36.63
N ASP A 105 5.70 13.80 -37.03
CA ASP A 105 6.57 12.66 -36.80
C ASP A 105 7.75 13.20 -35.96
N THR A 106 7.65 13.04 -34.65
CA THR A 106 8.52 13.70 -33.68
C THR A 106 9.92 13.08 -33.63
N ASP A 107 10.03 11.76 -33.78
CA ASP A 107 11.30 11.03 -33.73
C ASP A 107 11.91 10.77 -35.12
N ARG A 108 11.17 11.06 -36.18
CA ARG A 108 11.57 11.04 -37.59
C ARG A 108 11.82 9.63 -38.14
N ASP A 109 11.06 8.66 -37.65
CA ASP A 109 11.14 7.28 -38.12
C ASP A 109 10.31 7.02 -39.39
N GLY A 110 9.45 7.99 -39.77
CA GLY A 110 8.57 7.94 -40.95
C GLY A 110 7.12 7.57 -40.64
N VAL A 111 6.76 7.34 -39.37
CA VAL A 111 5.40 7.14 -38.87
C VAL A 111 4.97 8.38 -38.09
N ASP A 112 3.68 8.74 -38.11
CA ASP A 112 3.20 9.89 -37.36
C ASP A 112 2.90 9.56 -35.90
N ASP A 113 3.11 10.55 -35.03
CA ASP A 113 3.00 10.47 -33.57
C ASP A 113 1.68 9.85 -33.10
N ILE A 114 0.57 10.11 -33.82
CA ILE A 114 -0.76 9.65 -33.40
C ILE A 114 -0.95 8.19 -33.72
N THR A 115 -0.48 7.75 -34.90
CA THR A 115 -0.45 6.33 -35.25
C THR A 115 0.36 5.55 -34.22
N GLU A 116 1.54 6.03 -33.86
CA GLU A 116 2.39 5.35 -32.88
C GLU A 116 1.85 5.39 -31.46
N TYR A 117 1.29 6.52 -31.02
CA TYR A 117 0.66 6.65 -29.70
C TYR A 117 -0.48 5.65 -29.52
N GLN A 118 -1.25 5.37 -30.58
CA GLN A 118 -2.32 4.37 -30.56
C GLN A 118 -1.80 2.92 -30.54
N ASN A 119 -0.58 2.70 -31.02
CA ASN A 119 0.07 1.38 -31.09
C ASN A 119 1.08 1.16 -29.95
N PHE A 120 1.22 2.10 -29.02
CA PHE A 120 2.08 1.95 -27.84
C PHE A 120 1.67 0.72 -27.01
N PRO A 121 2.62 -0.12 -26.52
CA PRO A 121 4.08 0.02 -26.55
C PRO A 121 4.79 -0.63 -27.76
N THR A 122 4.05 -1.13 -28.75
CA THR A 122 4.67 -1.78 -29.94
C THR A 122 5.29 -0.79 -30.92
N GLN A 123 4.80 0.45 -30.91
CA GLN A 123 5.40 1.64 -31.51
C GLN A 123 5.60 2.70 -30.41
N ASN A 124 6.44 3.71 -30.64
CA ASN A 124 6.65 4.74 -29.64
C ASN A 124 7.04 6.08 -30.30
N PRO A 125 6.17 7.11 -30.22
CA PRO A 125 6.38 8.42 -30.88
C PRO A 125 7.67 9.19 -30.58
N ILE A 126 8.44 8.71 -29.61
CA ILE A 126 9.66 9.36 -29.11
C ILE A 126 10.88 8.43 -29.17
N ASN A 127 10.76 7.26 -29.81
CA ASN A 127 11.83 6.29 -29.97
C ASN A 127 11.80 5.71 -31.39
N PRO A 128 12.73 6.10 -32.28
CA PRO A 128 12.73 5.76 -33.71
C PRO A 128 13.18 4.31 -33.99
N ALA A 129 13.04 3.43 -33.00
CA ALA A 129 13.36 2.03 -33.08
C ALA A 129 12.24 1.29 -33.81
N ASN A 130 12.59 0.54 -34.86
CA ASN A 130 11.61 -0.28 -35.57
C ASN A 130 10.94 -1.28 -34.60
N PRO A 131 9.62 -1.52 -34.71
CA PRO A 131 8.95 -2.56 -33.94
C PRO A 131 9.62 -3.93 -34.13
N ILE A 132 9.80 -4.65 -33.02
CA ILE A 132 10.40 -6.00 -33.00
C ILE A 132 9.42 -7.02 -32.42
N SER A 133 9.67 -8.31 -32.68
CA SER A 133 8.90 -9.37 -32.05
C SER A 133 9.11 -9.37 -30.54
N ILE A 134 8.03 -9.54 -29.77
CA ILE A 134 8.10 -9.70 -28.31
C ILE A 134 8.97 -10.88 -27.86
N ASN A 135 9.16 -11.87 -28.74
CA ASN A 135 10.09 -12.97 -28.51
C ASN A 135 11.54 -12.50 -28.46
N ASP A 136 11.89 -11.45 -29.19
CA ASP A 136 13.22 -10.85 -29.19
C ASP A 136 13.35 -9.74 -28.14
N GLY A 137 12.31 -8.93 -27.96
CA GLY A 137 12.33 -7.79 -27.05
C GLY A 137 11.17 -6.81 -27.24
N ALA A 138 11.32 -5.60 -26.70
CA ALA A 138 10.39 -4.49 -26.89
C ALA A 138 11.15 -3.17 -27.09
N ILE A 139 10.49 -2.14 -27.60
CA ILE A 139 11.07 -0.79 -27.77
C ILE A 139 10.60 0.20 -26.70
N ALA A 140 9.56 -0.17 -25.94
CA ALA A 140 9.09 0.53 -24.76
C ALA A 140 8.61 -0.49 -23.72
N ILE A 141 8.60 -0.10 -22.44
CA ILE A 141 8.02 -0.90 -21.36
C ILE A 141 6.97 -0.03 -20.68
N ASP A 142 5.70 -0.36 -20.86
CA ASP A 142 4.55 0.40 -20.36
C ASP A 142 4.06 -0.06 -18.98
N SER A 143 4.62 -1.15 -18.47
CA SER A 143 4.11 -1.82 -17.27
C SER A 143 5.21 -2.65 -16.61
N PHE A 144 5.09 -2.85 -15.29
CA PHE A 144 5.93 -3.79 -14.57
C PHE A 144 5.79 -5.23 -15.09
N THR A 145 4.61 -5.57 -15.61
CA THR A 145 4.31 -6.84 -16.25
C THR A 145 5.22 -7.10 -17.46
N LEU A 146 5.29 -6.14 -18.40
CA LEU A 146 6.18 -6.24 -19.55
C LEU A 146 7.66 -6.25 -19.13
N PHE A 147 8.06 -5.47 -18.12
CA PHE A 147 9.41 -5.53 -17.55
C PHE A 147 9.75 -6.96 -17.07
N ASN A 148 8.85 -7.59 -16.33
CA ASN A 148 9.04 -8.95 -15.82
C ASN A 148 9.10 -9.99 -16.94
N GLN A 149 8.28 -9.86 -17.99
CA GLN A 149 8.30 -10.76 -19.15
C GLN A 149 9.67 -10.77 -19.85
N LEU A 150 10.32 -9.62 -19.94
CA LEU A 150 11.64 -9.48 -20.55
C LEU A 150 12.80 -9.83 -19.60
N SER A 151 12.53 -9.87 -18.30
CA SER A 151 13.54 -10.06 -17.25
C SER A 151 13.96 -11.51 -17.06
N ILE A 152 15.17 -11.69 -16.53
CA ILE A 152 15.70 -12.97 -16.04
C ILE A 152 16.22 -12.83 -14.60
N SER A 153 16.39 -13.96 -13.93
CA SER A 153 17.10 -14.06 -12.66
C SER A 153 18.02 -15.28 -12.66
N ARG A 154 19.23 -15.14 -12.11
CA ARG A 154 20.22 -16.21 -12.05
C ARG A 154 20.89 -16.23 -10.70
N ASP A 155 21.12 -17.42 -10.15
CA ASP A 155 21.81 -17.59 -8.87
C ASP A 155 23.28 -17.16 -8.96
N LEU A 156 23.89 -17.38 -10.13
CA LEU A 156 25.26 -16.95 -10.42
C LEU A 156 25.37 -16.35 -11.83
N VAL A 157 25.78 -15.10 -11.88
CA VAL A 157 26.19 -14.36 -13.08
C VAL A 157 27.68 -14.10 -12.98
N GLN A 158 28.45 -14.92 -13.68
CA GLN A 158 29.91 -14.78 -13.71
C GLN A 158 30.27 -13.37 -14.22
N TRP A 159 31.18 -12.69 -13.51
CA TRP A 159 31.66 -11.32 -13.83
C TRP A 159 30.68 -10.16 -13.57
N SER A 160 29.50 -10.41 -12.98
CA SER A 160 28.55 -9.36 -12.55
C SER A 160 27.79 -9.82 -11.31
N GLU A 161 28.52 -10.00 -10.21
CA GLU A 161 28.00 -10.59 -8.96
C GLU A 161 26.83 -9.79 -8.37
N PHE A 162 26.75 -8.48 -8.63
CA PHE A 162 25.63 -7.62 -8.26
C PHE A 162 24.28 -8.03 -8.88
N LEU A 163 24.28 -8.92 -9.88
CA LEU A 163 23.06 -9.49 -10.48
C LEU A 163 22.63 -10.83 -9.85
N ASN A 164 23.47 -11.43 -9.00
CA ASN A 164 23.20 -12.74 -8.42
C ASN A 164 21.92 -12.70 -7.57
N GLY A 165 20.98 -13.59 -7.88
CA GLY A 165 19.68 -13.68 -7.20
C GLY A 165 18.76 -12.49 -7.43
N LYS A 166 19.13 -11.53 -8.29
CA LYS A 166 18.31 -10.36 -8.62
C LYS A 166 17.54 -10.59 -9.92
N ARG A 167 16.44 -9.85 -10.10
CA ARG A 167 15.67 -9.84 -11.34
C ARG A 167 16.07 -8.61 -12.15
N PHE A 168 16.37 -8.81 -13.42
CA PHE A 168 16.81 -7.72 -14.29
C PHE A 168 16.40 -7.93 -15.75
N ALA A 169 16.10 -6.84 -16.45
CA ALA A 169 15.95 -6.78 -17.89
C ALA A 169 17.20 -6.14 -18.52
N LYS A 170 17.57 -6.54 -19.74
CA LYS A 170 18.70 -5.94 -20.46
C LYS A 170 18.22 -4.87 -21.43
N PHE A 171 19.02 -3.84 -21.64
CA PHE A 171 18.78 -2.83 -22.67
C PHE A 171 19.99 -2.67 -23.60
N ILE A 172 19.72 -2.21 -24.81
CA ILE A 172 20.71 -1.71 -25.76
C ILE A 172 20.17 -0.45 -26.45
N ILE A 173 21.01 0.58 -26.52
CA ILE A 173 20.74 1.83 -27.21
C ILE A 173 21.77 1.96 -28.32
N VAL A 174 21.32 2.05 -29.57
CA VAL A 174 22.18 2.31 -30.74
C VAL A 174 21.93 3.72 -31.25
N ASP A 175 22.82 4.22 -32.11
CA ASP A 175 22.76 5.58 -32.66
C ASP A 175 22.73 6.66 -31.54
N PHE A 176 23.39 6.38 -30.40
CA PHE A 176 23.27 7.10 -29.13
C PHE A 176 23.53 8.61 -29.23
N ASN A 177 24.44 9.05 -30.10
CA ASN A 177 24.82 10.46 -30.28
C ASN A 177 24.04 11.15 -31.41
N THR A 178 23.18 10.42 -32.14
CA THR A 178 22.42 10.96 -33.27
C THR A 178 20.91 10.82 -33.04
N ALA A 179 20.30 9.71 -33.46
CA ALA A 179 18.88 9.40 -33.28
C ALA A 179 18.76 8.11 -32.45
N PRO A 180 18.83 8.21 -31.11
CA PRO A 180 18.99 7.03 -30.25
C PRO A 180 17.80 6.09 -30.38
N LYS A 181 18.08 4.80 -30.62
CA LYS A 181 17.07 3.75 -30.68
C LYS A 181 17.19 2.86 -29.46
N VAL A 182 16.18 2.86 -28.61
CA VAL A 182 16.15 2.10 -27.35
C VAL A 182 15.48 0.76 -27.58
N TYR A 183 16.15 -0.32 -27.17
CA TYR A 183 15.60 -1.67 -27.18
C TYR A 183 15.78 -2.33 -25.81
N PHE A 184 14.72 -2.99 -25.35
CA PHE A 184 14.71 -3.87 -24.18
C PHE A 184 14.71 -5.32 -24.66
N ILE A 185 15.63 -6.12 -24.15
CA ILE A 185 15.91 -7.45 -24.66
C ILE A 185 15.12 -8.47 -23.85
N ASN A 186 14.46 -9.41 -24.53
CA ASN A 186 13.89 -10.59 -23.89
C ASN A 186 15.02 -11.52 -23.44
N GLY A 187 15.37 -11.46 -22.15
CA GLY A 187 16.46 -12.25 -21.58
C GLY A 187 16.21 -13.75 -21.57
N ASN A 188 14.94 -14.18 -21.68
CA ASN A 188 14.57 -15.60 -21.76
C ASN A 188 14.93 -16.20 -23.13
N THR A 189 14.91 -15.41 -24.19
CA THR A 189 15.28 -15.81 -25.55
C THR A 189 16.76 -15.57 -25.82
N HIS A 190 17.24 -14.36 -25.50
CA HIS A 190 18.59 -13.91 -25.84
C HIS A 190 19.45 -13.83 -24.59
N ASN A 191 20.47 -14.68 -24.50
CA ASN A 191 21.36 -14.71 -23.33
C ASN A 191 22.33 -13.52 -23.32
N LEU A 192 22.92 -13.18 -24.46
CA LEU A 192 23.88 -12.07 -24.62
C LEU A 192 23.25 -10.91 -25.40
N HIS A 193 23.75 -9.68 -25.21
CA HIS A 193 23.39 -8.55 -26.09
C HIS A 193 23.75 -8.81 -27.55
N ALA A 194 24.82 -9.59 -27.79
CA ALA A 194 25.24 -10.01 -29.13
C ALA A 194 24.22 -10.91 -29.83
N ASP A 195 23.58 -11.82 -29.08
CA ASP A 195 22.58 -12.75 -29.62
C ASP A 195 21.36 -11.97 -30.15
N PHE A 196 20.85 -11.07 -29.30
CA PHE A 196 19.75 -10.17 -29.63
C PHE A 196 20.05 -9.31 -30.86
N ALA A 197 21.20 -8.64 -30.85
CA ALA A 197 21.55 -7.73 -31.92
C ALA A 197 21.76 -8.41 -33.27
N ASN A 198 22.29 -9.64 -33.26
CA ASN A 198 22.35 -10.46 -34.47
C ASN A 198 20.95 -10.84 -34.97
N ALA A 199 20.01 -11.12 -34.06
CA ALA A 199 18.64 -11.49 -34.40
C ALA A 199 17.88 -10.34 -35.09
N ILE A 200 18.09 -9.10 -34.63
CA ILE A 200 17.39 -7.92 -35.18
C ILE A 200 18.25 -7.06 -36.13
N GLY A 201 19.49 -7.47 -36.40
CA GLY A 201 20.37 -6.84 -37.40
C GLY A 201 20.97 -5.49 -36.99
N ILE A 202 21.28 -5.28 -35.71
CA ILE A 202 21.90 -4.03 -35.19
C ILE A 202 23.35 -4.26 -34.72
N SER A 203 24.14 -3.19 -34.59
CA SER A 203 25.51 -3.27 -34.05
C SER A 203 25.52 -3.40 -32.52
N THR A 204 26.49 -4.15 -31.99
CA THR A 204 26.75 -4.25 -30.52
C THR A 204 28.04 -3.61 -30.06
N ILE A 205 28.78 -3.01 -30.98
CA ILE A 205 30.13 -2.48 -30.78
C ILE A 205 30.19 -1.09 -31.40
N GLY A 206 30.82 -0.16 -30.67
CA GLY A 206 31.04 1.23 -31.10
C GLY A 206 30.79 2.20 -29.95
N ASN A 207 31.38 3.39 -30.04
CA ASN A 207 31.17 4.46 -29.06
C ASN A 207 29.71 4.96 -29.05
N ASP A 208 28.97 4.68 -30.12
CA ASP A 208 27.58 5.06 -30.32
C ASP A 208 26.57 4.00 -29.84
N VAL A 209 27.05 2.97 -29.14
CA VAL A 209 26.24 1.88 -28.60
C VAL A 209 26.40 1.82 -27.09
N LYS A 210 25.30 1.95 -26.34
CA LYS A 210 25.26 1.81 -24.89
C LYS A 210 24.41 0.60 -24.51
N LYS A 211 24.91 -0.24 -23.62
CA LYS A 211 24.24 -1.49 -23.26
C LYS A 211 24.42 -1.83 -21.80
N GLY A 212 23.37 -2.37 -21.21
CA GLY A 212 23.36 -2.66 -19.78
C GLY A 212 22.13 -3.42 -19.36
N GLN A 213 21.75 -3.22 -18.11
CA GLN A 213 20.61 -3.84 -17.49
C GLN A 213 19.93 -2.90 -16.50
N ILE A 214 18.64 -3.16 -16.29
CA ILE A 214 17.78 -2.50 -15.31
C ILE A 214 17.39 -3.57 -14.30
N ILE A 215 17.69 -3.32 -13.04
CA ILE A 215 17.51 -4.24 -11.91
C ILE A 215 16.35 -3.72 -11.06
N TYR A 216 15.50 -4.63 -10.60
CA TYR A 216 14.47 -4.31 -9.62
C TYR A 216 14.90 -4.71 -8.21
N HIS A 217 14.91 -3.75 -7.29
CA HIS A 217 15.32 -3.88 -5.89
C HIS A 217 14.09 -3.77 -4.97
N PRO A 218 13.38 -4.89 -4.68
CA PRO A 218 12.08 -4.87 -4.01
C PRO A 218 12.11 -4.38 -2.55
N THR A 219 13.29 -4.32 -1.93
CA THR A 219 13.47 -3.95 -0.52
C THR A 219 14.07 -2.56 -0.33
N THR A 220 14.24 -1.81 -1.42
CA THR A 220 14.85 -0.48 -1.42
C THR A 220 13.77 0.57 -1.65
N ILE A 221 13.82 1.68 -0.92
CA ILE A 221 12.91 2.82 -1.12
C ILE A 221 13.34 3.60 -2.36
N SER A 222 12.38 3.95 -3.20
CA SER A 222 12.61 4.70 -4.44
C SER A 222 12.48 6.21 -4.23
N ASN A 223 12.86 6.99 -5.25
CA ASN A 223 12.88 8.46 -5.15
C ASN A 223 11.49 9.10 -5.07
N ASN A 224 10.44 8.37 -5.42
CA ASN A 224 9.06 8.81 -5.26
C ASN A 224 8.46 8.42 -3.89
N GLY A 225 9.24 7.77 -3.01
CA GLY A 225 8.82 7.35 -1.67
C GLY A 225 8.21 5.95 -1.59
N THR A 226 8.00 5.27 -2.73
CA THR A 226 7.44 3.90 -2.77
C THR A 226 8.52 2.84 -2.54
N LEU A 227 8.11 1.68 -2.02
CA LEU A 227 8.98 0.51 -1.84
C LEU A 227 9.18 -0.22 -3.18
N GLY A 228 10.43 -0.55 -3.50
CA GLY A 228 10.82 -1.23 -4.74
C GLY A 228 11.47 -0.28 -5.73
N THR A 229 12.79 -0.26 -5.81
CA THR A 229 13.54 0.67 -6.68
C THR A 229 13.96 0.03 -7.99
N PHE A 230 13.75 0.70 -9.13
CA PHE A 230 14.42 0.32 -10.38
C PHE A 230 15.73 1.07 -10.51
N ALA A 231 16.79 0.35 -10.85
CA ALA A 231 18.08 0.96 -11.05
C ALA A 231 18.80 0.37 -12.26
N PHE A 232 19.39 1.22 -13.10
CA PHE A 232 20.10 0.79 -14.30
C PHE A 232 21.61 0.91 -14.13
N ASN A 233 22.36 0.00 -14.77
CA ASN A 233 23.80 0.12 -14.94
C ASN A 233 24.26 -0.48 -16.26
N TYR A 234 25.49 -0.18 -16.66
CA TYR A 234 26.07 -0.70 -17.90
C TYR A 234 26.58 -2.13 -17.76
N SER A 235 26.82 -2.76 -18.90
CA SER A 235 27.37 -4.12 -18.97
C SER A 235 28.68 -4.22 -18.19
N ASN A 236 28.83 -5.27 -17.40
CA ASN A 236 29.96 -5.51 -16.48
C ASN A 236 30.10 -4.48 -15.33
N GLY A 237 29.14 -3.58 -15.13
CA GLY A 237 29.12 -2.63 -14.01
C GLY A 237 30.03 -1.41 -14.15
N HIS A 238 30.70 -1.21 -15.28
CA HIS A 238 31.57 -0.04 -15.47
C HIS A 238 30.74 1.24 -15.59
N GLY A 239 31.31 2.36 -15.10
CA GLY A 239 30.71 3.67 -15.26
C GLY A 239 30.98 4.28 -16.64
N ASP A 240 30.32 5.40 -16.90
CA ASP A 240 30.51 6.26 -18.08
C ASP A 240 30.44 7.72 -17.61
N ASP A 241 30.81 8.68 -18.47
CA ASP A 241 30.75 10.11 -18.13
C ASP A 241 29.32 10.54 -17.77
N PHE A 242 29.18 11.51 -16.87
CA PHE A 242 27.86 11.97 -16.38
C PHE A 242 26.86 12.27 -17.50
N GLU A 243 27.27 12.94 -18.57
CA GLU A 243 26.39 13.30 -19.69
C GLU A 243 25.82 12.05 -20.40
N VAL A 244 26.61 10.97 -20.47
CA VAL A 244 26.16 9.70 -21.01
C VAL A 244 25.17 9.02 -20.07
N VAL A 245 25.43 9.08 -18.75
CA VAL A 245 24.53 8.54 -17.72
C VAL A 245 23.20 9.29 -17.69
N GLN A 246 23.22 10.62 -17.69
CA GLN A 246 22.02 11.45 -17.73
C GLN A 246 21.19 11.16 -18.98
N LYS A 247 21.82 11.15 -20.17
CA LYS A 247 21.10 10.85 -21.41
C LYS A 247 20.53 9.42 -21.42
N THR A 248 21.26 8.44 -20.88
CA THR A 248 20.74 7.07 -20.76
C THR A 248 19.55 7.00 -19.80
N HIS A 249 19.65 7.64 -18.63
CA HIS A 249 18.57 7.72 -17.65
C HIS A 249 17.29 8.30 -18.26
N GLU A 250 17.41 9.39 -19.01
CA GLU A 250 16.29 10.06 -19.66
C GLU A 250 15.69 9.25 -20.80
N LEU A 251 16.51 8.64 -21.65
CA LEU A 251 16.04 7.75 -22.72
C LEU A 251 15.31 6.53 -22.15
N LEU A 252 15.83 5.92 -21.08
CA LEU A 252 15.18 4.79 -20.44
C LEU A 252 13.86 5.21 -19.79
N ALA A 253 13.82 6.30 -19.02
CA ALA A 253 12.61 6.76 -18.34
C ALA A 253 11.50 7.20 -19.30
N ALA A 254 11.86 7.86 -20.42
CA ALA A 254 10.92 8.22 -21.48
C ALA A 254 10.31 6.99 -22.16
N ASN A 255 11.08 5.91 -22.28
CA ASN A 255 10.63 4.62 -22.82
C ASN A 255 10.04 3.68 -21.75
N MET A 256 9.98 4.10 -20.48
CA MET A 256 9.44 3.34 -19.35
C MET A 256 8.47 4.19 -18.50
N PRO A 257 7.35 4.67 -19.06
CA PRO A 257 6.50 5.65 -18.39
C PRO A 257 5.86 5.18 -17.08
N PHE A 258 5.73 3.87 -16.86
CA PHE A 258 5.16 3.31 -15.62
C PHE A 258 6.04 3.52 -14.38
N LEU A 259 7.30 3.93 -14.54
CA LEU A 259 8.22 4.07 -13.42
C LEU A 259 7.89 5.25 -12.50
N THR A 260 7.15 6.26 -12.95
CA THR A 260 6.69 7.37 -12.09
C THR A 260 7.75 7.94 -11.11
N ASN A 261 8.88 8.44 -11.63
CA ASN A 261 10.04 8.92 -10.85
C ASN A 261 10.79 7.83 -10.03
N ASN A 262 10.70 6.58 -10.46
CA ASN A 262 11.40 5.43 -9.89
C ASN A 262 12.42 4.83 -10.87
N LEU A 263 13.47 5.58 -11.20
CA LEU A 263 14.63 5.06 -11.93
C LEU A 263 15.91 5.71 -11.44
N SER A 264 16.81 4.94 -10.85
CA SER A 264 18.12 5.41 -10.37
C SER A 264 19.28 4.87 -11.22
N TYR A 265 20.40 5.57 -11.24
CA TYR A 265 21.66 5.03 -11.71
C TYR A 265 22.29 4.16 -10.62
N PHE A 266 22.54 2.89 -10.93
CA PHE A 266 23.10 1.93 -10.00
C PHE A 266 24.63 1.96 -10.02
N VAL A 267 25.23 2.55 -8.98
CA VAL A 267 26.67 2.65 -8.82
C VAL A 267 27.19 1.36 -8.19
N THR A 268 27.82 0.55 -9.03
CA THR A 268 28.58 -0.63 -8.62
C THR A 268 29.99 -0.27 -8.18
N THR A 269 30.67 -1.22 -7.56
CA THR A 269 32.10 -1.17 -7.26
C THR A 269 32.94 -0.74 -8.48
N ASN A 270 32.61 -1.23 -9.68
CA ASN A 270 33.36 -0.93 -10.91
C ASN A 270 33.11 0.49 -11.46
N SER A 271 32.02 1.13 -11.07
CA SER A 271 31.64 2.49 -11.50
C SER A 271 31.92 3.56 -10.44
N GLN A 272 32.31 3.17 -9.22
CA GLN A 272 32.48 4.08 -8.08
C GLN A 272 33.45 5.22 -8.37
N ILE A 273 34.63 4.93 -8.94
CA ILE A 273 35.64 5.96 -9.24
C ILE A 273 35.14 6.99 -10.24
N GLN A 274 34.43 6.56 -11.29
CA GLN A 274 33.87 7.46 -12.29
C GLN A 274 32.77 8.35 -11.68
N TYR A 275 31.88 7.75 -10.89
CA TYR A 275 30.86 8.50 -10.15
C TYR A 275 31.49 9.58 -9.24
N GLU A 276 32.55 9.24 -8.51
CA GLU A 276 33.21 10.19 -7.60
C GLU A 276 33.81 11.39 -8.34
N GLN A 277 34.39 11.17 -9.53
CA GLN A 277 34.92 12.23 -10.39
C GLN A 277 33.81 13.21 -10.83
N ASP A 278 32.60 12.69 -11.07
CA ASP A 278 31.45 13.44 -11.58
C ASP A 278 30.43 13.84 -10.49
N SER A 279 30.72 13.57 -9.22
CA SER A 279 29.76 13.70 -8.10
C SER A 279 29.09 15.08 -7.99
N GLY A 280 29.80 16.15 -8.34
CA GLY A 280 29.26 17.50 -8.41
C GLY A 280 28.19 17.68 -9.48
N GLN A 281 28.30 16.97 -10.61
CA GLN A 281 27.32 16.99 -11.69
C GLN A 281 26.04 16.26 -11.27
N TYR A 282 26.18 15.06 -10.69
CA TYR A 282 25.05 14.30 -10.14
C TYR A 282 24.26 15.11 -9.10
N THR A 283 24.96 15.77 -8.17
CA THR A 283 24.36 16.62 -7.11
C THR A 283 23.51 17.77 -7.67
N ASN A 284 23.87 18.29 -8.84
CA ASN A 284 23.16 19.40 -9.50
C ASN A 284 22.17 18.92 -10.58
N SER A 285 21.98 17.61 -10.71
CA SER A 285 21.10 16.99 -11.69
C SER A 285 19.84 16.41 -11.05
N ARG A 286 18.92 15.94 -11.89
CA ARG A 286 17.76 15.14 -11.46
C ARG A 286 18.03 13.63 -11.45
N VAL A 287 19.24 13.19 -11.79
CA VAL A 287 19.60 11.77 -11.89
C VAL A 287 19.81 11.22 -10.48
N PRO A 288 18.92 10.36 -9.97
CA PRO A 288 19.10 9.78 -8.66
C PRO A 288 20.09 8.61 -8.72
N VAL A 289 20.77 8.33 -7.61
CA VAL A 289 21.83 7.33 -7.51
C VAL A 289 21.46 6.29 -6.46
N LEU A 290 21.72 5.02 -6.75
CA LEU A 290 21.61 3.92 -5.81
C LEU A 290 22.97 3.21 -5.74
N PHE A 291 23.57 3.11 -4.55
CA PHE A 291 24.84 2.42 -4.38
C PHE A 291 24.64 0.94 -4.15
N GLU A 292 25.54 0.13 -4.71
CA GLU A 292 25.62 -1.31 -4.44
C GLU A 292 25.69 -1.59 -2.93
N ALA A 293 26.41 -0.77 -2.17
CA ALA A 293 26.49 -0.86 -0.72
C ALA A 293 25.15 -0.60 -0.01
N GLU A 294 24.27 0.23 -0.55
CA GLU A 294 22.92 0.49 0.04
C GLU A 294 21.95 -0.65 -0.24
N VAL A 295 22.14 -1.37 -1.35
CA VAL A 295 21.38 -2.59 -1.67
C VAL A 295 21.81 -3.76 -0.78
N TYR A 296 23.08 -3.80 -0.37
CA TYR A 296 23.62 -4.81 0.55
C TYR A 296 23.62 -4.37 2.01
N ALA A 297 23.44 -3.07 2.28
CA ALA A 297 23.18 -2.55 3.61
C ALA A 297 21.89 -3.22 4.05
N GLN A 298 22.04 -4.08 5.04
CA GLN A 298 20.89 -4.75 5.62
C GLN A 298 19.97 -3.63 6.12
N VAL A 299 18.68 -3.68 5.78
CA VAL A 299 17.69 -2.72 6.31
C VAL A 299 17.89 -2.71 7.82
N ASP A 300 18.29 -1.59 8.41
CA ASP A 300 18.51 -1.49 9.86
C ASP A 300 17.24 -1.05 10.60
N TYR A 301 16.33 -0.44 9.85
CA TYR A 301 15.05 0.04 10.32
C TYR A 301 14.00 -0.08 9.23
N TRP A 302 12.80 -0.49 9.60
CA TRP A 302 11.62 -0.40 8.74
C TRP A 302 10.41 -0.04 9.60
N GLY A 303 9.86 1.16 9.39
CA GLY A 303 8.56 1.55 9.94
C GLY A 303 7.44 0.82 9.20
N LEU A 304 6.81 -0.15 9.87
CA LEU A 304 5.77 -1.00 9.28
C LEU A 304 4.36 -0.46 9.52
N ASN A 305 4.16 0.26 10.63
CA ASN A 305 2.95 1.02 10.91
C ASN A 305 3.31 2.36 11.58
N GLU A 306 3.09 3.45 10.85
CA GLU A 306 3.35 4.81 11.33
C GLU A 306 2.30 5.23 12.35
N ALA A 307 2.71 5.25 13.61
CA ALA A 307 1.87 5.59 14.74
C ALA A 307 2.74 6.00 15.93
N GLU A 308 2.10 6.39 17.01
CA GLU A 308 2.76 6.69 18.27
C GLU A 308 2.04 6.00 19.42
N GLY A 309 2.77 5.70 20.49
CA GLY A 309 2.23 4.96 21.61
C GLY A 309 3.07 5.10 22.87
N PHE A 310 2.43 4.82 23.99
CA PHE A 310 3.04 4.84 25.32
C PHE A 310 2.93 3.46 25.96
N GLY A 311 3.95 3.09 26.74
CA GLY A 311 3.89 1.85 27.52
C GLY A 311 5.20 1.47 28.19
N LEU A 312 5.18 0.41 28.98
CA LEU A 312 6.35 -0.18 29.63
C LEU A 312 7.15 -0.98 28.61
N PHE A 313 8.40 -0.60 28.37
CA PHE A 313 9.25 -1.27 27.38
C PHE A 313 9.77 -2.61 27.91
N ARG A 314 9.44 -3.71 27.23
CA ARG A 314 9.78 -5.06 27.67
C ARG A 314 10.27 -5.91 26.51
N GLU A 315 11.39 -6.60 26.75
CA GLU A 315 11.80 -7.74 25.94
C GLU A 315 10.95 -8.94 26.33
N MET A 316 10.40 -9.61 25.32
CA MET A 316 9.45 -10.69 25.49
C MET A 316 10.16 -12.04 25.37
N ALA A 317 10.10 -12.84 26.44
CA ALA A 317 10.56 -14.23 26.40
C ALA A 317 9.49 -15.17 25.81
N ALA A 318 9.90 -16.37 25.41
CA ALA A 318 8.99 -17.39 24.94
C ALA A 318 7.96 -17.76 26.04
N GLY A 319 6.68 -17.45 25.79
CA GLY A 319 5.58 -17.70 26.72
C GLY A 319 5.14 -16.50 27.55
N ASP A 320 5.84 -15.37 27.48
CA ASP A 320 5.39 -14.12 28.12
C ASP A 320 4.13 -13.59 27.44
N ILE A 321 3.20 -13.06 28.25
CA ILE A 321 1.95 -12.46 27.75
C ILE A 321 1.99 -10.96 28.02
N PRO A 322 2.15 -10.11 26.99
CA PRO A 322 2.23 -8.67 27.20
C PRO A 322 0.86 -8.10 27.59
N GLY A 323 0.88 -6.97 28.30
CA GLY A 323 -0.30 -6.19 28.65
C GLY A 323 -0.53 -5.04 27.67
N ILE A 324 -1.74 -4.45 27.74
CA ILE A 324 -2.15 -3.33 26.88
C ILE A 324 -1.28 -2.07 27.02
N LYS A 325 -0.60 -1.93 28.16
CA LYS A 325 0.33 -0.84 28.44
C LYS A 325 1.78 -1.23 28.24
N ASP A 326 2.09 -2.35 27.57
CA ASP A 326 3.47 -2.75 27.28
C ASP A 326 3.86 -2.30 25.86
N ILE A 327 5.09 -1.81 25.68
CA ILE A 327 5.72 -1.73 24.36
C ILE A 327 6.66 -2.93 24.27
N VAL A 328 6.45 -3.78 23.28
CA VAL A 328 7.06 -5.11 23.24
C VAL A 328 8.21 -5.18 22.25
N LEU A 329 9.32 -5.75 22.69
CA LEU A 329 10.44 -6.15 21.85
C LEU A 329 10.42 -7.67 21.68
N TYR A 330 10.33 -8.13 20.44
CA TYR A 330 10.44 -9.54 20.09
C TYR A 330 11.69 -9.83 19.25
N SER A 331 12.45 -10.83 19.69
CA SER A 331 13.57 -11.41 18.93
C SER A 331 13.12 -12.41 17.85
N SER A 332 11.85 -12.81 17.87
CA SER A 332 11.20 -13.66 16.86
C SER A 332 9.70 -13.35 16.78
N LEU A 333 9.07 -13.53 15.62
CA LEU A 333 7.64 -13.20 15.45
C LEU A 333 6.77 -14.04 16.40
N PRO A 334 5.91 -13.41 17.23
CA PRO A 334 5.05 -14.14 18.15
C PRO A 334 3.87 -14.79 17.41
N ASN A 335 3.52 -16.02 17.83
CA ASN A 335 2.36 -16.75 17.30
C ASN A 335 1.02 -16.03 17.56
N THR A 336 0.98 -15.19 18.61
CA THR A 336 -0.20 -14.41 19.01
C THR A 336 0.24 -13.09 19.63
N LEU A 337 -0.37 -11.97 19.23
CA LEU A 337 -0.10 -10.66 19.81
C LEU A 337 -1.38 -10.10 20.46
N PRO A 338 -1.44 -9.94 21.80
CA PRO A 338 -2.46 -9.15 22.47
C PRO A 338 -2.28 -7.66 22.16
N ARG A 339 -3.28 -6.81 22.46
CA ARG A 339 -3.11 -5.36 22.39
C ARG A 339 -1.92 -4.91 23.23
N VAL A 340 -1.15 -4.01 22.67
CA VAL A 340 0.08 -3.43 23.24
C VAL A 340 0.13 -1.94 22.92
N GLY A 341 1.01 -1.20 23.59
CA GLY A 341 1.27 0.22 23.31
C GLY A 341 2.23 0.46 22.14
N GLY A 342 2.88 -0.59 21.62
CA GLY A 342 3.83 -0.50 20.50
C GLY A 342 4.61 -1.80 20.31
N ILE A 343 5.18 -2.01 19.13
CA ILE A 343 5.84 -3.24 18.72
C ILE A 343 7.20 -2.93 18.08
N ILE A 344 8.24 -3.61 18.57
CA ILE A 344 9.59 -3.61 18.01
C ILE A 344 9.97 -5.06 17.72
N THR A 345 10.52 -5.32 16.53
CA THR A 345 10.99 -6.66 16.15
C THR A 345 12.41 -6.65 15.63
N SER A 346 13.19 -7.67 15.98
CA SER A 346 14.56 -7.87 15.48
C SER A 346 14.63 -8.73 14.21
N VAL A 347 13.48 -9.13 13.68
CA VAL A 347 13.34 -9.89 12.43
C VAL A 347 12.43 -9.13 11.47
N ILE A 348 12.80 -9.11 10.19
CA ILE A 348 12.03 -8.40 9.17
C ILE A 348 10.62 -9.02 9.12
N GLN A 349 9.61 -8.17 9.29
CA GLN A 349 8.22 -8.57 9.10
C GLN A 349 7.82 -8.31 7.65
N THR A 350 6.88 -9.09 7.13
CA THR A 350 6.17 -8.67 5.93
C THR A 350 5.11 -7.62 6.30
N PRO A 351 4.77 -6.71 5.38
CA PRO A 351 3.70 -5.73 5.52
C PRO A 351 2.36 -6.31 5.99
N LEU A 352 2.01 -7.51 5.56
CA LEU A 352 0.78 -8.20 5.97
C LEU A 352 0.99 -9.28 7.04
N SER A 353 2.12 -9.26 7.75
CA SER A 353 2.29 -10.12 8.92
C SER A 353 1.13 -9.87 9.89
N HIS A 354 0.66 -10.91 10.58
CA HIS A 354 -0.41 -10.73 11.58
C HIS A 354 -0.06 -9.69 12.64
N VAL A 355 1.24 -9.56 12.94
CA VAL A 355 1.78 -8.53 13.82
C VAL A 355 1.55 -7.13 13.24
N ASN A 356 1.89 -6.89 11.97
CA ASN A 356 1.70 -5.58 11.36
C ASN A 356 0.23 -5.26 11.06
N LEU A 357 -0.53 -6.23 10.55
CA LEU A 357 -1.98 -6.07 10.40
C LEU A 357 -2.63 -5.71 11.73
N ARG A 358 -2.18 -6.32 12.83
CA ARG A 358 -2.67 -5.98 14.17
C ARG A 358 -2.22 -4.59 14.61
N ALA A 359 -0.99 -4.20 14.30
CA ALA A 359 -0.48 -2.87 14.60
C ALA A 359 -1.30 -1.76 13.94
N ILE A 360 -1.58 -1.92 12.64
CA ILE A 360 -2.44 -1.03 11.86
C ILE A 360 -3.85 -0.99 12.48
N GLN A 361 -4.41 -2.15 12.82
CA GLN A 361 -5.72 -2.27 13.45
C GLN A 361 -5.83 -1.54 14.79
N ASP A 362 -4.81 -1.67 15.64
CA ASP A 362 -4.80 -1.09 16.97
C ASP A 362 -4.36 0.38 16.96
N GLY A 363 -3.86 0.89 15.83
CA GLY A 363 -3.31 2.24 15.69
C GLY A 363 -2.02 2.42 16.50
N VAL A 364 -1.20 1.37 16.59
CA VAL A 364 -0.01 1.33 17.46
C VAL A 364 1.29 1.25 16.65
N PRO A 365 2.37 1.90 17.09
CA PRO A 365 3.63 1.91 16.35
C PRO A 365 4.18 0.49 16.18
N ASN A 366 4.56 0.13 14.95
CA ASN A 366 5.25 -1.14 14.67
C ASN A 366 6.45 -0.90 13.77
N ALA A 367 7.61 -1.37 14.21
CA ALA A 367 8.82 -1.31 13.41
C ALA A 367 9.67 -2.58 13.53
N PHE A 368 10.35 -2.90 12.45
CA PHE A 368 11.55 -3.70 12.51
C PHE A 368 12.73 -2.78 12.82
N ILE A 369 13.54 -3.18 13.81
CA ILE A 369 14.81 -2.54 14.17
C ILE A 369 15.84 -3.65 14.27
N ARG A 370 16.94 -3.54 13.52
CA ARG A 370 18.05 -4.49 13.61
C ARG A 370 18.73 -4.35 14.96
N ASP A 371 18.90 -5.48 15.65
CA ASP A 371 19.63 -5.59 16.91
C ASP A 371 19.37 -4.41 17.89
N PRO A 372 18.09 -4.16 18.27
CA PRO A 372 17.70 -2.93 18.96
C PRO A 372 18.38 -2.77 20.32
N LEU A 373 18.74 -3.88 20.99
CA LEU A 373 19.46 -3.85 22.26
C LEU A 373 20.97 -3.56 22.11
N LEU A 374 21.51 -3.49 20.90
CA LEU A 374 22.86 -2.95 20.64
C LEU A 374 22.86 -1.42 20.49
N ILE A 375 21.68 -0.80 20.41
CA ILE A 375 21.53 0.65 20.34
C ILE A 375 21.38 1.17 21.77
N ASP A 376 22.40 1.88 22.29
CA ASP A 376 22.42 2.37 23.68
C ASP A 376 21.17 3.18 24.06
N SER A 377 20.64 4.00 23.14
CA SER A 377 19.43 4.81 23.37
C SER A 377 18.15 3.99 23.52
N VAL A 378 18.12 2.76 22.99
CA VAL A 378 17.00 1.82 23.12
C VAL A 378 17.22 0.91 24.33
N ALA A 379 18.41 0.33 24.46
CA ALA A 379 18.76 -0.61 25.52
C ALA A 379 18.60 0.00 26.92
N ASN A 380 18.98 1.27 27.10
CA ASN A 380 18.86 1.98 28.39
C ASN A 380 17.40 2.22 28.82
N LEU A 381 16.44 2.12 27.90
CA LEU A 381 15.02 2.31 28.20
C LEU A 381 14.30 1.00 28.58
N LEU A 382 14.98 -0.15 28.48
CA LEU A 382 14.39 -1.44 28.82
C LEU A 382 13.92 -1.44 30.29
N GLY A 383 12.69 -1.89 30.53
CA GLY A 383 12.06 -1.88 31.85
C GLY A 383 11.51 -0.53 32.32
N HIS A 384 11.60 0.53 31.51
CA HIS A 384 11.04 1.85 31.81
C HIS A 384 9.76 2.10 31.00
N TYR A 385 8.93 3.03 31.48
CA TYR A 385 7.83 3.55 30.67
C TYR A 385 8.42 4.44 29.58
N ILE A 386 7.94 4.28 28.36
CA ILE A 386 8.44 4.99 27.19
C ILE A 386 7.31 5.56 26.35
N TYR A 387 7.69 6.56 25.57
CA TYR A 387 6.99 6.98 24.36
C TYR A 387 7.75 6.43 23.16
N PHE A 388 7.02 5.80 22.25
CA PHE A 388 7.55 5.26 21.01
C PHE A 388 6.75 5.79 19.83
N LYS A 389 7.42 6.34 18.83
CA LYS A 389 6.83 6.80 17.59
C LYS A 389 7.58 6.17 16.43
N VAL A 390 6.83 5.64 15.48
CA VAL A 390 7.33 5.07 14.23
C VAL A 390 6.96 6.01 13.10
N GLU A 391 7.95 6.38 12.30
CA GLU A 391 7.79 7.04 11.02
C GLU A 391 8.37 6.12 9.94
N GLN A 392 8.14 6.44 8.66
CA GLN A 392 8.50 5.55 7.57
C GLN A 392 10.01 5.20 7.52
N ASP A 393 10.88 6.16 7.79
CA ASP A 393 12.35 6.04 7.68
C ASP A 393 13.10 6.18 9.03
N GLN A 394 12.41 6.57 10.11
CA GLN A 394 13.01 6.71 11.44
C GLN A 394 12.03 6.39 12.58
N PHE A 395 12.56 6.21 13.79
CA PHE A 395 11.76 6.09 15.01
C PHE A 395 12.21 7.07 16.09
N PHE A 396 11.28 7.45 16.97
CA PHE A 396 11.56 8.21 18.18
C PHE A 396 11.22 7.36 19.39
N ILE A 397 12.17 7.24 20.31
CA ILE A 397 11.97 6.54 21.58
C ILE A 397 12.53 7.40 22.71
N ARG A 398 11.77 7.55 23.78
CA ARG A 398 12.21 8.27 25.00
C ARG A 398 11.53 7.69 26.23
N GLU A 399 12.10 7.94 27.39
CA GLU A 399 11.42 7.69 28.66
C GLU A 399 10.15 8.57 28.78
N ALA A 400 9.12 8.01 29.41
CA ALA A 400 7.84 8.65 29.69
C ALA A 400 7.46 8.46 31.16
N SER A 401 6.74 9.43 31.71
CA SER A 401 6.17 9.32 33.05
C SER A 401 4.94 8.41 33.06
N LEU A 402 4.66 7.79 34.22
CA LEU A 402 3.44 7.01 34.42
C LEU A 402 2.17 7.85 34.21
N GLU A 403 2.23 9.15 34.49
CA GLU A 403 1.12 10.08 34.25
C GLU A 403 0.84 10.25 32.75
N GLU A 404 1.86 10.43 31.91
CA GLU A 404 1.71 10.48 30.44
C GLU A 404 1.08 9.19 29.91
N VAL A 405 1.58 8.03 30.35
CA VAL A 405 1.03 6.72 29.95
C VAL A 405 -0.45 6.62 30.34
N ASN A 406 -0.82 6.98 31.57
CA ASN A 406 -2.21 6.91 32.01
C ASN A 406 -3.12 7.87 31.23
N ASN A 407 -2.68 9.10 31.01
CA ASN A 407 -3.44 10.09 30.24
C ASN A 407 -3.67 9.65 28.79
N TRP A 408 -2.65 9.05 28.15
CA TRP A 408 -2.76 8.47 26.81
C TRP A 408 -3.85 7.41 26.74
N PHE A 409 -3.80 6.41 27.63
CA PHE A 409 -4.77 5.32 27.63
C PHE A 409 -6.17 5.75 28.06
N GLU A 410 -6.33 6.76 28.93
CA GLU A 410 -7.67 7.28 29.23
C GLU A 410 -8.27 8.03 28.03
N LYS A 411 -7.47 8.79 27.27
CA LYS A 411 -7.92 9.47 26.06
C LYS A 411 -8.23 8.50 24.91
N ALA A 412 -7.51 7.38 24.83
CA ALA A 412 -7.69 6.39 23.76
C ALA A 412 -8.92 5.47 23.96
N ARG A 413 -9.55 5.49 25.15
CA ARG A 413 -10.74 4.69 25.44
C ARG A 413 -12.01 5.49 25.13
N PRO A 414 -13.10 4.85 24.65
CA PRO A 414 -14.39 5.53 24.53
C PRO A 414 -14.81 6.16 25.87
N ASP A 415 -15.36 7.38 25.84
CA ASP A 415 -15.81 8.06 27.07
C ASP A 415 -17.04 7.39 27.70
N GLN A 416 -17.84 6.70 26.88
CA GLN A 416 -19.08 6.03 27.26
C GLN A 416 -18.93 4.51 27.16
N ASN A 417 -19.74 3.78 27.93
CA ASN A 417 -19.84 2.33 27.77
C ASN A 417 -20.46 2.00 26.41
N GLN A 418 -19.84 1.10 25.66
CA GLN A 418 -20.40 0.60 24.41
C GLN A 418 -21.47 -0.46 24.72
N THR A 419 -22.63 -0.32 24.06
CA THR A 419 -23.71 -1.31 24.10
C THR A 419 -23.76 -2.05 22.78
N SER A 420 -23.44 -3.33 22.85
CA SER A 420 -23.45 -4.24 21.71
C SER A 420 -24.89 -4.53 21.27
N PRO A 421 -25.19 -4.51 19.96
CA PRO A 421 -26.47 -4.99 19.45
C PRO A 421 -26.77 -6.39 19.99
N LEU A 422 -27.96 -6.60 20.54
CA LEU A 422 -28.33 -7.88 21.11
C LEU A 422 -29.82 -8.11 20.92
N ASN A 423 -30.13 -8.96 19.95
CA ASN A 423 -31.48 -9.41 19.66
C ASN A 423 -31.64 -10.87 20.08
N LEU A 424 -32.49 -11.11 21.07
CA LEU A 424 -32.75 -12.43 21.63
C LEU A 424 -34.04 -13.06 21.11
N ASP A 425 -34.71 -12.42 20.15
CA ASP A 425 -35.95 -12.91 19.56
C ASP A 425 -35.70 -14.10 18.60
N TYR A 426 -34.47 -14.25 18.12
CA TYR A 426 -34.03 -15.42 17.35
C TYR A 426 -33.73 -16.59 18.29
N THR A 427 -34.70 -17.49 18.45
CA THR A 427 -34.68 -18.57 19.46
C THR A 427 -34.33 -19.95 18.92
N SER A 428 -34.09 -20.08 17.61
CA SER A 428 -33.82 -21.35 16.94
C SER A 428 -32.52 -21.30 16.14
N ILE A 429 -31.87 -22.45 15.97
CA ILE A 429 -30.74 -22.61 15.03
C ILE A 429 -31.29 -22.50 13.61
N LEU A 430 -30.68 -21.68 12.77
CA LEU A 430 -31.14 -21.46 11.39
C LEU A 430 -30.10 -21.93 10.37
N PRO A 431 -30.53 -22.54 9.24
CA PRO A 431 -29.67 -22.70 8.08
C PRO A 431 -29.14 -21.35 7.58
N LEU A 432 -27.94 -21.32 7.00
CA LEU A 432 -27.37 -20.07 6.50
C LEU A 432 -28.23 -19.39 5.42
N ASP A 433 -28.99 -20.16 4.64
CA ASP A 433 -29.89 -19.61 3.61
C ASP A 433 -31.09 -18.84 4.19
N GLU A 434 -31.37 -18.99 5.49
CA GLU A 434 -32.44 -18.27 6.20
C GLU A 434 -31.92 -17.06 7.00
N ILE A 435 -30.60 -16.83 7.02
CA ILE A 435 -29.97 -15.72 7.74
C ILE A 435 -29.65 -14.58 6.76
N THR A 436 -30.14 -13.38 7.05
CA THR A 436 -29.90 -12.19 6.22
C THR A 436 -28.87 -11.25 6.85
N PHE A 437 -28.34 -10.30 6.08
CA PHE A 437 -27.36 -9.31 6.55
C PHE A 437 -27.83 -8.57 7.80
N SER A 438 -29.13 -8.21 7.88
CA SER A 438 -29.69 -7.46 9.02
C SER A 438 -29.82 -8.26 10.31
N MET A 439 -29.62 -9.58 10.27
CA MET A 439 -29.71 -10.47 11.45
C MET A 439 -28.38 -10.56 12.22
N PHE A 440 -27.40 -9.70 11.90
CA PHE A 440 -26.11 -9.62 12.60
C PHE A 440 -26.29 -9.34 14.11
N ASP A 441 -27.38 -8.68 14.50
CA ASP A 441 -27.75 -8.39 15.89
C ASP A 441 -28.20 -9.64 16.68
N GLY A 442 -28.46 -10.76 16.00
CA GLY A 442 -28.83 -12.07 16.57
C GLY A 442 -27.80 -13.18 16.37
N PHE A 443 -27.01 -13.11 15.29
CA PHE A 443 -26.06 -14.17 14.88
C PHE A 443 -24.60 -13.69 14.78
N GLY A 444 -24.34 -12.38 14.89
CA GLY A 444 -23.04 -11.74 14.69
C GLY A 444 -22.69 -11.55 13.21
N ALA A 445 -21.86 -10.55 12.87
CA ALA A 445 -21.62 -10.22 11.47
C ALA A 445 -20.84 -11.28 10.72
N LYS A 446 -19.99 -12.08 11.38
CA LYS A 446 -19.30 -13.18 10.69
C LYS A 446 -20.28 -14.17 10.10
N CYS A 447 -21.26 -14.61 10.90
CA CYS A 447 -22.32 -15.49 10.44
C CYS A 447 -23.20 -14.80 9.39
N ALA A 448 -23.62 -13.56 9.64
CA ALA A 448 -24.47 -12.80 8.71
C ALA A 448 -23.79 -12.52 7.36
N ASN A 449 -22.49 -12.21 7.34
CA ASN A 449 -21.73 -11.98 6.11
C ASN A 449 -21.58 -13.25 5.29
N VAL A 450 -21.24 -14.37 5.93
CA VAL A 450 -21.14 -15.67 5.24
C VAL A 450 -22.50 -16.07 4.66
N ALA A 451 -23.57 -15.96 5.45
CA ALA A 451 -24.94 -16.20 4.99
C ALA A 451 -25.31 -15.29 3.81
N THR A 452 -25.01 -13.99 3.90
CA THR A 452 -25.31 -13.00 2.86
C THR A 452 -24.56 -13.28 1.56
N MET A 453 -23.29 -13.70 1.61
CA MET A 453 -22.53 -14.05 0.41
C MET A 453 -23.14 -15.21 -0.38
N ARG A 454 -23.90 -16.11 0.25
CA ARG A 454 -24.61 -17.19 -0.46
C ARG A 454 -25.66 -16.65 -1.44
N THR A 455 -26.16 -15.44 -1.20
CA THR A 455 -27.12 -14.75 -2.09
C THR A 455 -26.46 -14.05 -3.28
N PHE A 456 -25.13 -14.00 -3.36
CA PHE A 456 -24.42 -13.23 -4.40
C PHE A 456 -24.33 -13.95 -5.75
N GLY A 457 -24.88 -15.16 -5.86
CA GLY A 457 -24.94 -15.91 -7.12
C GLY A 457 -23.65 -16.63 -7.50
N PHE A 458 -22.80 -16.94 -6.51
CA PHE A 458 -21.62 -17.77 -6.73
C PHE A 458 -21.99 -19.21 -7.09
N PRO A 459 -21.11 -19.94 -7.81
CA PRO A 459 -21.29 -21.37 -8.03
C PRO A 459 -21.49 -22.13 -6.70
N ALA A 460 -22.21 -23.24 -6.76
CA ALA A 460 -22.44 -24.11 -5.60
C ALA A 460 -21.13 -24.42 -4.87
N GLU A 461 -21.19 -24.49 -3.54
CA GLU A 461 -20.07 -24.80 -2.63
C GLU A 461 -18.93 -23.76 -2.59
N THR A 462 -19.00 -22.65 -3.36
CA THR A 462 -18.03 -21.53 -3.26
C THR A 462 -18.06 -20.88 -1.87
N ILE A 463 -19.26 -20.73 -1.32
CA ILE A 463 -19.49 -20.26 0.05
C ILE A 463 -19.96 -21.49 0.85
N PRO A 464 -19.40 -21.74 2.05
CA PRO A 464 -19.79 -22.89 2.85
C PRO A 464 -21.29 -22.88 3.15
N ASP A 465 -21.87 -24.08 3.19
CA ASP A 465 -23.20 -24.31 3.74
C ASP A 465 -23.12 -24.69 5.22
N GLY A 466 -24.21 -24.49 5.95
CA GLY A 466 -24.26 -24.77 7.37
C GLY A 466 -25.35 -24.01 8.11
N PHE A 467 -25.06 -23.65 9.36
CA PHE A 467 -26.03 -23.12 10.30
C PHE A 467 -25.45 -22.00 11.17
N GLY A 468 -26.32 -21.10 11.61
CA GLY A 468 -26.06 -20.14 12.67
C GLY A 468 -26.75 -20.54 13.97
N VAL A 469 -26.01 -20.52 15.08
CA VAL A 469 -26.54 -20.62 16.44
C VAL A 469 -26.65 -19.19 17.01
N PRO A 470 -27.86 -18.71 17.37
CA PRO A 470 -28.05 -17.31 17.76
C PRO A 470 -27.59 -17.01 19.19
N PHE A 471 -27.44 -15.72 19.51
CA PHE A 471 -27.07 -15.23 20.84
C PHE A 471 -27.99 -15.70 21.97
N TYR A 472 -29.25 -15.99 21.65
CA TYR A 472 -30.23 -16.56 22.58
C TYR A 472 -29.69 -17.82 23.28
N PHE A 473 -29.02 -18.72 22.55
CA PHE A 473 -28.49 -19.96 23.12
C PHE A 473 -27.40 -19.70 24.16
N TYR A 474 -26.47 -18.78 23.87
CA TYR A 474 -25.44 -18.39 24.82
C TYR A 474 -26.04 -17.78 26.09
N GLN A 475 -26.98 -16.84 25.92
CA GLN A 475 -27.63 -16.15 27.03
C GLN A 475 -28.39 -17.12 27.94
N GLU A 476 -29.18 -18.03 27.37
CA GLU A 476 -29.92 -19.03 28.15
C GLU A 476 -28.99 -20.06 28.82
N PHE A 477 -27.92 -20.47 28.15
CA PHE A 477 -26.93 -21.41 28.73
C PHE A 477 -26.24 -20.80 29.95
N MET A 478 -25.81 -19.54 29.83
CA MET A 478 -25.17 -18.80 30.92
C MET A 478 -26.12 -18.55 32.09
N LYS A 479 -27.41 -18.27 31.84
CA LYS A 479 -28.45 -18.12 32.87
C LYS A 479 -28.76 -19.44 33.57
N HIS A 480 -28.94 -20.52 32.82
CA HIS A 480 -29.28 -21.85 33.34
C HIS A 480 -28.25 -22.34 34.36
N ASN A 481 -26.97 -22.06 34.11
CA ASN A 481 -25.85 -22.47 34.97
C ASN A 481 -25.47 -21.44 36.05
N HIS A 482 -26.20 -20.33 36.17
CA HIS A 482 -25.86 -19.21 37.05
C HIS A 482 -24.45 -18.62 36.80
N PHE A 483 -23.95 -18.69 35.56
CA PHE A 483 -22.61 -18.22 35.22
C PHE A 483 -22.52 -16.69 35.18
N PHE A 484 -23.63 -15.98 34.94
CA PHE A 484 -23.64 -14.52 35.04
C PHE A 484 -23.45 -14.03 36.48
N GLU A 485 -23.92 -14.77 37.48
CA GLU A 485 -23.67 -14.50 38.90
C GLU A 485 -22.19 -14.70 39.22
N VAL A 486 -21.60 -15.80 38.75
CA VAL A 486 -20.16 -16.08 38.92
C VAL A 486 -19.31 -14.97 38.27
N ALA A 487 -19.66 -14.56 37.05
CA ALA A 487 -18.99 -13.47 36.35
C ALA A 487 -19.11 -12.14 37.11
N ARG A 488 -20.30 -11.82 37.65
CA ARG A 488 -20.53 -10.60 38.44
C ARG A 488 -19.66 -10.56 39.70
N GLU A 489 -19.53 -11.67 40.42
CA GLU A 489 -18.69 -11.72 41.61
C GLU A 489 -17.19 -11.65 41.26
N MET A 490 -16.77 -12.31 40.18
CA MET A 490 -15.40 -12.21 39.66
C MET A 490 -15.04 -10.76 39.29
N LEU A 491 -15.94 -10.03 38.61
CA LEU A 491 -15.71 -8.65 38.18
C LEU A 491 -15.74 -7.63 39.34
N LYS A 492 -16.35 -7.97 40.47
CA LYS A 492 -16.33 -7.14 41.71
C LYS A 492 -15.04 -7.30 42.51
N ASN A 493 -14.28 -8.38 42.29
CA ASN A 493 -13.05 -8.62 43.02
C ASN A 493 -12.01 -7.52 42.69
N PRO A 494 -11.52 -6.74 43.66
CA PRO A 494 -10.54 -5.69 43.40
C PRO A 494 -9.22 -6.25 42.84
N ASP A 495 -8.78 -7.42 43.29
CA ASP A 495 -7.53 -8.03 42.83
C ASP A 495 -7.63 -8.50 41.37
N PHE A 496 -8.83 -8.90 40.91
CA PHE A 496 -9.07 -9.22 39.50
C PHE A 496 -8.85 -8.01 38.59
N ARG A 497 -9.13 -6.79 39.09
CA ARG A 497 -8.98 -5.54 38.33
C ARG A 497 -7.53 -5.07 38.29
N THR A 498 -6.74 -5.35 39.33
CA THR A 498 -5.38 -4.82 39.47
C THR A 498 -4.29 -5.83 39.10
N ASP A 499 -4.50 -7.12 39.35
CA ASP A 499 -3.54 -8.20 39.07
C ASP A 499 -3.95 -8.99 37.83
N ARG A 500 -3.18 -8.83 36.75
CA ARG A 500 -3.43 -9.51 35.48
C ARG A 500 -3.13 -11.02 35.52
N ASN A 501 -2.16 -11.47 36.31
CA ASN A 501 -1.87 -12.90 36.44
C ASN A 501 -2.99 -13.61 37.20
N LEU A 502 -3.47 -12.98 38.27
CA LEU A 502 -4.65 -13.46 38.98
C LEU A 502 -5.88 -13.43 38.06
N ARG A 503 -6.08 -12.37 37.28
CA ARG A 503 -7.15 -12.28 36.28
C ARG A 503 -7.11 -13.45 35.30
N ASP A 504 -5.95 -13.76 34.73
CA ASP A 504 -5.80 -14.90 33.81
C ASP A 504 -6.17 -16.22 34.49
N ALA A 505 -5.68 -16.46 35.72
CA ALA A 505 -6.01 -17.64 36.48
C ALA A 505 -7.52 -17.76 36.79
N MET A 506 -8.16 -16.65 37.16
CA MET A 506 -9.61 -16.59 37.44
C MET A 506 -10.43 -16.80 36.16
N LEU A 507 -10.06 -16.16 35.04
CA LEU A 507 -10.69 -16.36 33.74
C LEU A 507 -10.49 -17.79 33.23
N ALA A 508 -9.31 -18.39 33.40
CA ALA A 508 -9.06 -19.79 33.08
C ALA A 508 -9.93 -20.73 33.92
N ALA A 509 -10.09 -20.46 35.22
CA ALA A 509 -10.99 -21.23 36.08
C ALA A 509 -12.46 -21.05 35.67
N PHE A 510 -12.87 -19.85 35.26
CA PHE A 510 -14.23 -19.59 34.80
C PHE A 510 -14.53 -20.28 33.47
N ARG A 511 -13.61 -20.22 32.50
CA ARG A 511 -13.69 -20.97 31.24
C ARG A 511 -13.90 -22.46 31.46
N LYS A 512 -13.13 -23.07 32.37
CA LYS A 512 -13.31 -24.49 32.75
C LYS A 512 -14.68 -24.80 33.35
N LYS A 513 -15.36 -23.83 34.00
CA LYS A 513 -16.74 -23.99 34.48
C LYS A 513 -17.72 -23.95 33.31
N ILE A 514 -17.55 -22.99 32.39
CA ILE A 514 -18.38 -22.86 31.18
C ILE A 514 -18.30 -24.14 30.32
N GLU A 515 -17.09 -24.66 30.11
CA GLU A 515 -16.83 -25.92 29.38
C GLU A 515 -17.46 -27.17 30.02
N LYS A 516 -17.80 -27.10 31.31
CA LYS A 516 -18.42 -28.20 32.07
C LYS A 516 -19.87 -27.91 32.47
N GLY A 517 -20.44 -26.81 32.00
CA GLY A 517 -21.81 -26.43 32.34
C GLY A 517 -22.83 -27.45 31.84
N GLU A 518 -23.97 -27.51 32.50
CA GLU A 518 -25.11 -28.32 32.05
C GLU A 518 -25.78 -27.62 30.86
N MET A 519 -25.96 -28.35 29.76
CA MET A 519 -26.68 -27.86 28.59
C MET A 519 -28.16 -28.23 28.74
N PRO A 520 -29.11 -27.27 28.67
CA PRO A 520 -30.54 -27.58 28.69
C PRO A 520 -30.93 -28.62 27.64
N TYR A 521 -31.83 -29.54 27.97
CA TYR A 521 -32.25 -30.61 27.06
C TYR A 521 -32.72 -30.11 25.69
N TRP A 522 -33.49 -29.03 25.65
CA TRP A 522 -33.95 -28.44 24.40
C TRP A 522 -32.81 -27.92 23.50
N MET A 523 -31.69 -27.46 24.09
CA MET A 523 -30.50 -27.06 23.33
C MET A 523 -29.75 -28.28 22.83
N LEU A 524 -29.65 -29.34 23.64
CA LEU A 524 -29.05 -30.61 23.20
C LEU A 524 -29.81 -31.16 22.00
N ASP A 525 -31.15 -31.18 22.06
CA ASP A 525 -31.99 -31.69 20.96
C ASP A 525 -31.79 -30.88 19.67
N GLN A 526 -31.83 -29.54 19.72
CA GLN A 526 -31.61 -28.70 18.53
C GLN A 526 -30.17 -28.81 18.00
N LEU A 527 -29.17 -28.88 18.87
CA LEU A 527 -27.77 -29.07 18.47
C LEU A 527 -27.55 -30.46 17.86
N ALA A 528 -28.24 -31.49 18.35
CA ALA A 528 -28.20 -32.84 17.78
C ALA A 528 -28.87 -32.88 16.41
N GLU A 529 -30.01 -32.19 16.23
CA GLU A 529 -30.69 -32.05 14.95
C GLU A 529 -29.80 -31.33 13.93
N MET A 530 -29.18 -30.21 14.31
CA MET A 530 -28.19 -29.52 13.49
C MET A 530 -26.98 -30.41 13.18
N GLN A 531 -26.47 -31.17 14.15
CA GLN A 531 -25.33 -32.07 13.93
C GLN A 531 -25.69 -33.20 12.94
N ALA A 532 -26.91 -33.73 13.01
CA ALA A 532 -27.40 -34.81 12.17
C ALA A 532 -27.75 -34.37 10.73
N SER A 533 -27.89 -33.07 10.47
CA SER A 533 -28.13 -32.54 9.12
C SER A 533 -26.87 -32.48 8.27
N PHE A 534 -25.68 -32.49 8.89
CA PHE A 534 -24.42 -32.61 8.16
C PHE A 534 -24.21 -34.04 7.64
N PRO A 535 -23.48 -34.24 6.52
CA PRO A 535 -23.22 -35.57 5.99
C PRO A 535 -22.49 -36.47 7.00
N GLU A 536 -22.82 -37.76 7.01
CA GLU A 536 -22.18 -38.73 7.91
C GLU A 536 -20.65 -38.69 7.80
N ASN A 537 -19.96 -38.86 8.94
CA ASN A 537 -18.50 -38.79 9.06
C ASN A 537 -17.85 -37.46 8.68
N THR A 538 -18.61 -36.36 8.60
CA THR A 538 -18.06 -35.03 8.36
C THR A 538 -17.66 -34.35 9.67
N SER A 539 -16.44 -33.80 9.72
CA SER A 539 -16.06 -32.94 10.85
C SER A 539 -16.73 -31.57 10.69
N ILE A 540 -17.28 -31.01 11.76
CA ILE A 540 -18.02 -29.73 11.72
C ILE A 540 -17.12 -28.64 12.29
N ARG A 541 -16.86 -27.59 11.51
CA ARG A 541 -16.13 -26.41 11.95
C ARG A 541 -17.11 -25.41 12.57
N CYS A 542 -16.89 -25.11 13.84
CA CYS A 542 -17.65 -24.13 14.61
C CYS A 542 -16.79 -22.88 14.83
N ARG A 543 -17.23 -21.72 14.33
CA ARG A 543 -16.55 -20.43 14.41
C ARG A 543 -17.33 -19.46 15.27
N SER A 544 -16.63 -18.73 16.14
CA SER A 544 -17.20 -17.65 16.93
C SER A 544 -17.72 -16.50 16.05
N SER A 545 -18.90 -15.98 16.38
CA SER A 545 -19.51 -14.82 15.73
C SER A 545 -20.16 -13.96 16.81
N THR A 546 -19.39 -13.08 17.46
CA THR A 546 -19.86 -12.29 18.62
C THR A 546 -20.61 -11.03 18.21
N ASN A 547 -21.38 -10.45 19.13
CA ASN A 547 -22.05 -9.15 18.92
C ASN A 547 -21.15 -7.93 19.14
N ASN A 548 -19.88 -8.13 19.49
CA ASN A 548 -18.94 -7.04 19.72
C ASN A 548 -17.99 -6.85 18.55
N GLU A 549 -17.81 -7.86 17.70
CA GLU A 549 -16.81 -7.92 16.62
C GLU A 549 -16.85 -6.74 15.65
N ASP A 550 -17.99 -6.03 15.58
CA ASP A 550 -18.26 -4.93 14.65
C ASP A 550 -18.62 -3.61 15.35
N LEU A 551 -18.39 -3.51 16.67
CA LEU A 551 -18.56 -2.23 17.36
C LEU A 551 -17.55 -1.21 16.79
N PRO A 552 -17.95 0.07 16.59
CA PRO A 552 -17.03 1.09 16.10
C PRO A 552 -15.75 1.15 16.93
N GLY A 553 -14.62 0.93 16.26
CA GLY A 553 -13.29 0.88 16.86
C GLY A 553 -12.93 -0.41 17.59
N PHE A 554 -13.85 -1.36 17.82
CA PHE A 554 -13.58 -2.65 18.44
C PHE A 554 -13.30 -3.71 17.37
N ASN A 555 -12.22 -4.47 17.52
CA ASN A 555 -11.87 -5.53 16.57
C ASN A 555 -11.76 -6.90 17.26
N GLY A 556 -12.62 -7.84 16.87
CA GLY A 556 -12.60 -9.21 17.40
C GLY A 556 -11.65 -10.19 16.70
N ALA A 557 -10.82 -9.73 15.74
CA ALA A 557 -9.88 -10.57 15.01
C ALA A 557 -8.99 -11.38 15.97
N GLY A 558 -9.04 -12.70 15.81
CA GLY A 558 -8.22 -13.61 16.60
C GLY A 558 -8.46 -13.56 18.12
N LEU A 559 -9.57 -12.98 18.63
CA LEU A 559 -9.85 -12.96 20.08
C LEU A 559 -10.48 -14.26 20.58
N TYR A 560 -11.34 -14.85 19.77
CA TYR A 560 -12.18 -15.98 20.14
C TYR A 560 -11.69 -17.28 19.50
N ALA A 561 -12.17 -18.42 20.00
CA ALA A 561 -11.77 -19.73 19.50
C ALA A 561 -12.62 -20.15 18.29
N SER A 562 -12.03 -20.95 17.41
CA SER A 562 -12.75 -21.77 16.43
C SER A 562 -12.37 -23.21 16.67
N ASN A 563 -13.34 -24.10 16.74
CA ASN A 563 -13.12 -25.52 17.03
C ASN A 563 -13.67 -26.39 15.91
N THR A 564 -13.04 -27.52 15.67
CA THR A 564 -13.55 -28.57 14.79
C THR A 564 -14.08 -29.70 15.67
N GLN A 565 -15.36 -30.03 15.54
CA GLN A 565 -15.97 -31.22 16.13
C GLN A 565 -15.76 -32.39 15.17
N HIS A 566 -15.01 -33.40 15.60
CA HIS A 566 -14.81 -34.61 14.81
C HIS A 566 -15.93 -35.64 15.05
N PRO A 567 -16.25 -36.50 14.05
CA PRO A 567 -17.35 -37.46 14.16
C PRO A 567 -17.27 -38.40 15.37
N ASN A 568 -16.06 -38.74 15.81
CA ASN A 568 -15.79 -39.63 16.94
C ASN A 568 -15.87 -38.95 18.31
N GLU A 569 -16.05 -37.62 18.38
CA GLU A 569 -16.07 -36.86 19.63
C GLU A 569 -17.47 -36.79 20.28
N GLY A 570 -18.48 -37.41 19.65
CA GLY A 570 -19.84 -37.45 20.18
C GLY A 570 -20.62 -36.17 19.92
N HIS A 571 -21.35 -35.69 20.93
CA HIS A 571 -22.28 -34.56 20.80
C HIS A 571 -21.55 -33.21 20.65
N ILE A 572 -21.97 -32.39 19.68
CA ILE A 572 -21.34 -31.10 19.32
C ILE A 572 -21.34 -30.04 20.44
N ALA A 573 -22.18 -30.23 21.47
CA ALA A 573 -22.25 -29.35 22.64
C ALA A 573 -20.87 -29.06 23.26
N LYS A 574 -19.95 -30.03 23.26
CA LYS A 574 -18.56 -29.83 23.73
C LYS A 574 -17.89 -28.67 22.99
N SER A 575 -17.90 -28.68 21.65
CA SER A 575 -17.29 -27.61 20.86
C SER A 575 -17.99 -26.26 21.03
N ILE A 576 -19.33 -26.26 21.16
CA ILE A 576 -20.11 -25.04 21.41
C ILE A 576 -19.73 -24.43 22.77
N GLN A 577 -19.61 -25.24 23.82
CA GLN A 577 -19.22 -24.76 25.15
C GLN A 577 -17.79 -24.22 25.19
N GLN A 578 -16.86 -24.83 24.44
CA GLN A 578 -15.51 -24.30 24.28
C GLN A 578 -15.50 -22.94 23.58
N ILE A 579 -16.38 -22.74 22.57
CA ILE A 579 -16.53 -21.44 21.90
C ILE A 579 -17.15 -20.41 22.85
N TYR A 580 -18.16 -20.77 23.62
CA TYR A 580 -18.75 -19.91 24.66
C TYR A 580 -17.72 -19.50 25.71
N ALA A 581 -16.88 -20.43 26.14
CA ALA A 581 -15.79 -20.16 27.08
C ALA A 581 -14.77 -19.18 26.47
N SER A 582 -14.52 -19.24 25.17
CA SER A 582 -13.55 -18.37 24.50
C SER A 582 -13.89 -16.87 24.56
N LEU A 583 -15.17 -16.51 24.80
CA LEU A 583 -15.56 -15.12 25.08
C LEU A 583 -14.79 -14.57 26.30
N TRP A 584 -14.46 -15.44 27.25
CA TRP A 584 -13.76 -15.13 28.50
C TRP A 584 -12.27 -15.44 28.45
N ASN A 585 -11.68 -15.55 27.26
CA ASN A 585 -10.22 -15.54 27.13
C ASN A 585 -9.66 -14.23 27.69
N LEU A 586 -8.47 -14.26 28.32
CA LEU A 586 -7.83 -13.06 28.88
C LEU A 586 -7.77 -11.92 27.85
N ARG A 587 -7.29 -12.22 26.63
CA ARG A 587 -7.24 -11.24 25.54
C ARG A 587 -8.61 -10.65 25.19
N ALA A 588 -9.63 -11.51 25.09
CA ALA A 588 -10.99 -11.10 24.72
C ALA A 588 -11.68 -10.30 25.83
N PHE A 589 -11.30 -10.57 27.08
CA PHE A 589 -11.73 -9.81 28.24
C PHE A 589 -11.04 -8.43 28.28
N ASP A 590 -9.71 -8.41 28.17
CA ASP A 590 -8.91 -7.18 28.23
C ASP A 590 -9.33 -6.19 27.12
N GLU A 591 -9.63 -6.69 25.90
CA GLU A 591 -10.17 -5.86 24.81
C GLU A 591 -11.53 -5.25 25.13
N ARG A 592 -12.49 -6.08 25.59
CA ARG A 592 -13.81 -5.59 25.97
C ARG A 592 -13.73 -4.58 27.11
N GLU A 593 -12.84 -4.79 28.07
CA GLU A 593 -12.59 -3.85 29.15
C GLU A 593 -12.03 -2.52 28.62
N PHE A 594 -11.08 -2.57 27.69
CA PHE A 594 -10.50 -1.37 27.08
C PHE A 594 -11.59 -0.51 26.40
N TYR A 595 -12.39 -1.11 25.51
CA TYR A 595 -13.47 -0.42 24.79
C TYR A 595 -14.74 -0.17 25.61
N ARG A 596 -14.71 -0.46 26.93
CA ARG A 596 -15.86 -0.31 27.85
C ARG A 596 -17.10 -1.06 27.37
N VAL A 597 -16.90 -2.22 26.73
CA VAL A 597 -17.96 -3.14 26.33
C VAL A 597 -18.47 -3.87 27.57
N ASN A 598 -19.79 -3.89 27.75
CA ASN A 598 -20.38 -4.61 28.88
C ASN A 598 -20.21 -6.14 28.73
N HIS A 599 -19.38 -6.72 29.59
CA HIS A 599 -19.07 -8.16 29.59
C HIS A 599 -20.27 -9.08 29.76
N LEU A 600 -21.37 -8.60 30.36
CA LEU A 600 -22.57 -9.39 30.64
C LEU A 600 -23.58 -9.38 29.48
N THR A 601 -23.57 -8.34 28.64
CA THR A 601 -24.40 -8.27 27.42
C THR A 601 -23.66 -8.77 26.18
N ALA A 602 -22.32 -8.83 26.24
CA ALA A 602 -21.51 -9.52 25.26
C ALA A 602 -21.95 -10.98 25.12
N SER A 603 -22.31 -11.37 23.90
CA SER A 603 -22.93 -12.66 23.58
C SER A 603 -22.21 -13.33 22.41
N MET A 604 -22.23 -14.66 22.43
CA MET A 604 -21.54 -15.50 21.44
C MET A 604 -22.55 -16.21 20.55
N GLY A 605 -22.55 -15.87 19.27
CA GLY A 605 -23.17 -16.66 18.21
C GLY A 605 -22.15 -17.65 17.66
N VAL A 606 -22.61 -18.70 16.97
CA VAL A 606 -21.72 -19.71 16.39
C VAL A 606 -22.11 -19.97 14.94
N LEU A 607 -21.14 -19.82 14.04
CA LEU A 607 -21.23 -20.25 12.65
C LEU A 607 -20.72 -21.69 12.55
N CYS A 608 -21.58 -22.63 12.19
CA CYS A 608 -21.26 -24.05 12.03
C CYS A 608 -21.31 -24.41 10.55
N HIS A 609 -20.22 -24.94 9.99
CA HIS A 609 -20.18 -25.43 8.61
C HIS A 609 -19.27 -26.66 8.50
N SER A 610 -19.34 -27.41 7.40
CA SER A 610 -18.42 -28.54 7.17
C SER A 610 -16.96 -28.09 7.25
N ASN A 611 -16.13 -28.85 7.97
CA ASN A 611 -14.69 -28.62 7.99
C ASN A 611 -14.09 -29.08 6.66
N TYR A 612 -13.08 -28.35 6.19
CA TYR A 612 -12.26 -28.81 5.07
C TYR A 612 -10.95 -29.31 5.67
N SER A 613 -10.49 -30.46 5.19
CA SER A 613 -9.18 -31.04 5.52
C SER A 613 -8.40 -31.25 4.24
N ASP A 614 -7.08 -31.46 4.39
CA ASP A 614 -6.18 -31.78 3.28
C ASP A 614 -6.21 -30.69 2.19
N GLU A 615 -6.32 -29.43 2.63
CA GLU A 615 -6.32 -28.25 1.76
C GLU A 615 -5.03 -28.21 0.95
N LYS A 616 -5.11 -27.86 -0.34
CA LYS A 616 -3.91 -27.63 -1.16
C LYS A 616 -3.24 -26.31 -0.83
N ALA A 617 -4.06 -25.32 -0.49
CA ALA A 617 -3.61 -23.99 -0.12
C ALA A 617 -4.66 -23.28 0.71
N ASN A 618 -4.20 -22.33 1.52
CA ASN A 618 -5.05 -21.36 2.21
C ASN A 618 -4.52 -19.95 1.96
N GLY A 619 -5.41 -18.95 1.94
CA GLY A 619 -4.99 -17.57 1.68
C GLY A 619 -5.92 -16.49 2.24
N VAL A 620 -5.41 -15.26 2.22
CA VAL A 620 -6.15 -14.02 2.51
C VAL A 620 -6.08 -13.13 1.27
N GLY A 621 -7.17 -12.44 0.95
CA GLY A 621 -7.22 -11.48 -0.14
C GLY A 621 -7.87 -10.18 0.28
N VAL A 622 -7.38 -9.06 -0.23
CA VAL A 622 -7.93 -7.72 0.02
C VAL A 622 -8.34 -7.11 -1.32
N SER A 623 -9.53 -6.52 -1.36
CA SER A 623 -10.09 -5.94 -2.59
C SER A 623 -9.47 -4.59 -3.00
N THR A 624 -8.28 -4.28 -2.50
CA THR A 624 -7.42 -3.16 -2.88
C THR A 624 -5.98 -3.56 -2.56
N ASP A 625 -5.01 -2.73 -2.96
CA ASP A 625 -3.62 -2.81 -2.55
C ASP A 625 -3.37 -1.90 -1.33
N PRO A 626 -3.23 -2.46 -0.12
CA PRO A 626 -3.00 -1.65 1.07
C PRO A 626 -1.53 -1.22 1.25
N MET A 627 -0.58 -1.70 0.44
CA MET A 627 0.85 -1.59 0.74
C MET A 627 1.69 -0.90 -0.34
N TYR A 628 1.41 -1.15 -1.62
CA TYR A 628 2.29 -0.74 -2.73
C TYR A 628 1.78 0.47 -3.50
N GLN A 629 0.69 1.09 -3.04
CA GLN A 629 0.13 2.34 -3.59
C GLN A 629 -0.13 2.27 -5.10
N THR A 630 -0.60 1.12 -5.57
CA THR A 630 -0.79 0.85 -7.01
C THR A 630 -2.06 1.47 -7.61
N ASN A 631 -2.54 2.59 -7.04
CA ASN A 631 -3.69 3.38 -7.52
C ASN A 631 -4.96 2.54 -7.82
N ASP A 632 -5.32 1.63 -6.91
CA ASP A 632 -6.52 0.76 -6.99
C ASP A 632 -6.61 -0.16 -8.22
N ALA A 633 -5.49 -0.41 -8.91
CA ALA A 633 -5.49 -1.28 -10.08
C ALA A 633 -5.44 -2.79 -9.74
N PHE A 634 -5.17 -3.13 -8.47
CA PHE A 634 -4.89 -4.50 -8.05
C PHE A 634 -5.65 -4.91 -6.78
N TYR A 635 -5.98 -6.20 -6.72
CA TYR A 635 -6.27 -6.91 -5.49
C TYR A 635 -4.99 -7.48 -4.92
N TYR A 636 -4.84 -7.39 -3.61
CA TYR A 636 -3.73 -8.00 -2.92
C TYR A 636 -4.07 -9.44 -2.49
N LEU A 637 -3.17 -10.40 -2.70
CA LEU A 637 -3.31 -11.78 -2.23
C LEU A 637 -2.07 -12.27 -1.48
N ASN A 638 -2.30 -12.98 -0.37
CA ASN A 638 -1.27 -13.77 0.31
C ASN A 638 -1.74 -15.23 0.46
N SER A 639 -0.92 -16.18 0.02
CA SER A 639 -1.24 -17.61 -0.04
C SER A 639 -0.17 -18.48 0.59
N GLN A 640 -0.56 -19.61 1.18
CA GLN A 640 0.34 -20.61 1.75
C GLN A 640 -0.06 -22.03 1.36
N VAL A 641 0.94 -22.89 1.19
CA VAL A 641 0.76 -24.31 0.83
C VAL A 641 0.14 -25.06 2.01
N GLY A 642 -0.85 -25.90 1.72
CA GLY A 642 -1.45 -26.77 2.71
C GLY A 642 -2.32 -26.01 3.72
N GLU A 643 -2.28 -26.52 4.95
CA GLU A 643 -2.89 -25.92 6.14
C GLU A 643 -1.85 -25.16 7.00
N ASP A 644 -0.62 -24.96 6.47
CA ASP A 644 0.37 -24.16 7.18
C ASP A 644 -0.14 -22.72 7.31
N LEU A 645 0.16 -22.12 8.46
CA LEU A 645 -0.38 -20.81 8.78
C LEU A 645 0.23 -19.77 7.84
N ILE A 646 -0.61 -19.12 7.02
CA ILE A 646 -0.22 -18.00 6.15
C ILE A 646 0.53 -16.93 6.95
N THR A 647 0.10 -16.75 8.20
CA THR A 647 0.38 -15.54 8.97
C THR A 647 1.37 -15.78 10.09
N ASN A 648 1.70 -17.04 10.36
CA ASN A 648 2.74 -17.47 11.27
C ASN A 648 3.26 -18.87 10.89
N PRO A 649 3.97 -18.98 9.76
CA PRO A 649 4.44 -20.26 9.22
C PRO A 649 5.38 -20.98 10.19
N ASN A 650 5.29 -22.30 10.25
CA ASN A 650 6.30 -23.08 10.96
C ASN A 650 7.65 -23.03 10.22
N ASN A 651 8.78 -23.01 10.92
CA ASN A 651 10.12 -23.24 10.36
C ASN A 651 10.56 -22.30 9.21
N THR A 652 10.56 -20.98 9.41
CA THR A 652 11.09 -19.99 8.43
C THR A 652 10.38 -19.96 7.07
N ALA A 653 9.22 -20.62 6.93
CA ALA A 653 8.52 -20.63 5.65
C ALA A 653 8.01 -19.23 5.29
N VAL A 654 7.97 -18.93 4.00
CA VAL A 654 7.61 -17.64 3.44
C VAL A 654 6.36 -17.85 2.58
N PRO A 655 5.27 -17.08 2.79
CA PRO A 655 4.07 -17.19 1.97
C PRO A 655 4.26 -16.57 0.58
N GLU A 656 3.41 -16.95 -0.37
CA GLU A 656 3.32 -16.33 -1.68
C GLU A 656 2.55 -15.00 -1.58
N GLU A 657 3.07 -13.96 -2.22
CA GLU A 657 2.48 -12.63 -2.27
C GLU A 657 2.29 -12.19 -3.73
N LEU A 658 1.05 -11.82 -4.06
CA LEU A 658 0.62 -11.48 -5.40
C LEU A 658 -0.19 -10.18 -5.39
N LEU A 659 0.00 -9.35 -6.41
CA LEU A 659 -0.96 -8.33 -6.81
C LEU A 659 -1.71 -8.86 -8.03
N LEU A 660 -3.03 -8.95 -7.96
CA LEU A 660 -3.89 -9.50 -9.00
C LEU A 660 -4.64 -8.36 -9.67
N ASP A 661 -4.51 -8.18 -10.98
CA ASP A 661 -5.21 -7.11 -11.70
C ASP A 661 -6.71 -7.19 -11.44
N ILE A 662 -7.37 -6.06 -11.14
CA ILE A 662 -8.84 -6.05 -11.00
C ILE A 662 -9.51 -6.35 -12.35
N VAL A 663 -8.92 -5.85 -13.43
CA VAL A 663 -9.38 -6.07 -14.80
C VAL A 663 -8.27 -6.76 -15.59
N ALA A 664 -8.50 -8.01 -15.98
CA ALA A 664 -7.55 -8.75 -16.81
C ALA A 664 -7.53 -8.17 -18.24
N THR A 665 -6.50 -7.39 -18.56
CA THR A 665 -6.31 -6.77 -19.88
C THR A 665 -5.25 -7.49 -20.73
N SER A 666 -4.48 -8.41 -20.14
CA SER A 666 -3.40 -9.13 -20.81
C SER A 666 -3.30 -10.62 -20.43
N ALA A 667 -2.43 -11.36 -21.11
CA ALA A 667 -2.16 -12.77 -20.80
C ALA A 667 -1.52 -12.97 -19.42
N THR A 668 -0.94 -11.92 -18.84
CA THR A 668 -0.33 -11.87 -17.51
C THR A 668 -1.04 -10.82 -16.68
N ASP A 669 -2.02 -11.26 -15.91
CA ASP A 669 -3.01 -10.45 -15.19
C ASP A 669 -2.80 -10.46 -13.67
N TYR A 670 -1.54 -10.66 -13.25
CA TYR A 670 -1.06 -10.60 -11.88
C TYR A 670 0.46 -10.36 -11.83
N ILE A 671 0.94 -9.90 -10.69
CA ILE A 671 2.34 -9.63 -10.33
C ILE A 671 2.71 -10.52 -9.14
N VAL A 672 3.84 -11.23 -9.24
CA VAL A 672 4.42 -11.98 -8.11
C VAL A 672 5.45 -11.13 -7.39
N LEU A 673 5.12 -10.71 -6.17
CA LEU A 673 6.00 -9.95 -5.29
C LEU A 673 6.95 -10.90 -4.56
N GLN A 674 6.41 -12.01 -4.06
CA GLN A 674 7.16 -13.02 -3.33
C GLN A 674 6.65 -14.42 -3.67
N HIS A 675 7.57 -15.33 -3.99
CA HIS A 675 7.23 -16.76 -4.13
C HIS A 675 7.29 -17.45 -2.78
N SER A 676 6.42 -18.44 -2.59
CA SER A 676 6.47 -19.28 -1.40
C SER A 676 7.77 -20.08 -1.33
N SER A 677 8.36 -20.17 -0.13
CA SER A 677 9.52 -21.04 0.12
C SER A 677 9.18 -22.52 0.07
N LEU A 678 7.90 -22.88 0.13
CA LEU A 678 7.42 -24.27 0.15
C LEU A 678 7.15 -24.82 -1.26
N VAL A 679 7.18 -23.97 -2.29
CA VAL A 679 6.97 -24.38 -3.68
C VAL A 679 8.32 -24.52 -4.41
N PRO A 680 8.68 -25.73 -4.88
CA PRO A 680 9.90 -25.94 -5.66
C PRO A 680 9.92 -25.09 -6.94
N ASN A 681 11.12 -24.65 -7.36
CA ASN A 681 11.36 -23.92 -8.61
C ASN A 681 10.63 -22.57 -8.74
N LYS A 682 10.20 -21.95 -7.64
CA LYS A 682 9.47 -20.66 -7.66
C LYS A 682 8.19 -20.73 -8.51
N GLY A 683 7.48 -21.87 -8.50
CA GLY A 683 6.13 -21.97 -9.05
C GLY A 683 5.12 -21.16 -8.24
N LEU A 684 3.89 -21.01 -8.75
CA LEU A 684 2.79 -20.41 -8.01
C LEU A 684 2.03 -21.46 -7.19
N ILE A 685 1.51 -21.03 -6.04
CA ILE A 685 0.54 -21.82 -5.27
C ILE A 685 -0.79 -21.84 -6.01
N LEU A 686 -1.25 -20.68 -6.49
CA LEU A 686 -2.53 -20.54 -7.17
C LEU A 686 -2.40 -20.75 -8.68
N GLU A 687 -3.12 -21.76 -9.19
CA GLU A 687 -3.34 -21.92 -10.64
C GLU A 687 -4.10 -20.74 -11.24
N ARG A 688 -3.93 -20.50 -12.56
CA ARG A 688 -4.61 -19.41 -13.29
C ARG A 688 -6.12 -19.40 -13.09
N LYS A 689 -6.77 -20.57 -13.12
CA LYS A 689 -8.22 -20.68 -12.87
C LYS A 689 -8.62 -20.13 -11.50
N HIS A 690 -7.78 -20.29 -10.48
CA HIS A 690 -8.06 -19.80 -9.13
C HIS A 690 -7.91 -18.28 -9.08
N LEU A 691 -6.89 -17.73 -9.74
CA LEU A 691 -6.70 -16.27 -9.85
C LEU A 691 -7.88 -15.61 -10.56
N ASP A 692 -8.36 -16.20 -11.65
CA ASP A 692 -9.53 -15.71 -12.38
C ASP A 692 -10.81 -15.76 -11.53
N GLN A 693 -11.00 -16.84 -10.76
CA GLN A 693 -12.12 -16.97 -9.82
C GLN A 693 -12.03 -15.96 -8.67
N ILE A 694 -10.84 -15.78 -8.07
CA ILE A 694 -10.64 -14.81 -6.99
C ILE A 694 -10.96 -13.40 -7.50
N ARG A 695 -10.48 -13.02 -8.69
CA ARG A 695 -10.80 -11.72 -9.31
C ARG A 695 -12.30 -11.52 -9.38
N ALA A 696 -13.01 -12.46 -10.02
CA ALA A 696 -14.45 -12.35 -10.18
C ALA A 696 -15.21 -12.31 -8.84
N TYR A 697 -14.83 -13.17 -7.89
CA TYR A 697 -15.52 -13.27 -6.61
C TYR A 697 -15.26 -12.05 -5.73
N LEU A 698 -14.02 -11.58 -5.66
CA LEU A 698 -13.64 -10.45 -4.83
C LEU A 698 -14.25 -9.14 -5.37
N THR A 699 -14.38 -8.97 -6.69
CA THR A 699 -15.16 -7.86 -7.27
C THR A 699 -16.62 -7.89 -6.84
N VAL A 700 -17.28 -9.06 -6.90
CA VAL A 700 -18.68 -9.18 -6.49
C VAL A 700 -18.83 -8.93 -4.98
N ILE A 701 -17.95 -9.51 -4.16
CA ILE A 701 -17.93 -9.33 -2.71
C ILE A 701 -17.78 -7.85 -2.37
N HIS A 702 -16.78 -7.17 -2.95
CA HIS A 702 -16.55 -5.74 -2.74
C HIS A 702 -17.80 -4.91 -3.08
N ASN A 703 -18.30 -5.01 -4.31
CA ASN A 703 -19.41 -4.18 -4.79
C ASN A 703 -20.71 -4.42 -3.99
N LYS A 704 -20.98 -5.66 -3.60
CA LYS A 704 -22.20 -6.00 -2.84
C LYS A 704 -22.12 -5.52 -1.40
N PHE A 705 -20.97 -5.72 -0.74
CA PHE A 705 -20.80 -5.28 0.63
C PHE A 705 -20.63 -3.76 0.75
N GLU A 706 -20.07 -3.08 -0.25
CA GLU A 706 -20.02 -1.61 -0.29
C GLU A 706 -21.43 -1.02 -0.13
N VAL A 707 -22.43 -1.59 -0.80
CA VAL A 707 -23.83 -1.19 -0.63
C VAL A 707 -24.38 -1.56 0.75
N LEU A 708 -24.15 -2.80 1.22
CA LEU A 708 -24.70 -3.28 2.49
C LEU A 708 -24.13 -2.54 3.71
N TYR A 709 -22.88 -2.13 3.66
CA TYR A 709 -22.22 -1.31 4.68
C TYR A 709 -22.39 0.20 4.46
N ASN A 710 -23.21 0.62 3.49
CA ASN A 710 -23.42 2.03 3.13
C ASN A 710 -22.09 2.79 2.87
N ALA A 711 -21.12 2.14 2.23
CA ALA A 711 -19.80 2.68 1.96
C ALA A 711 -19.60 3.15 0.51
N VAL A 712 -20.69 3.31 -0.26
CA VAL A 712 -20.64 3.64 -1.69
C VAL A 712 -19.88 4.95 -1.93
N GLY A 713 -18.81 4.87 -2.73
CA GLY A 713 -17.98 6.02 -3.06
C GLY A 713 -16.98 6.42 -1.98
N ASN A 714 -16.79 5.58 -0.95
CA ASN A 714 -15.72 5.75 0.02
C ASN A 714 -14.41 5.13 -0.54
N PRO A 715 -13.38 5.94 -0.87
CA PRO A 715 -12.14 5.43 -1.45
C PRO A 715 -11.32 4.56 -0.50
N THR A 716 -11.64 4.54 0.80
CA THR A 716 -10.94 3.69 1.78
C THR A 716 -11.67 2.38 2.06
N PHE A 717 -12.86 2.17 1.48
CA PHE A 717 -13.60 0.93 1.67
C PHE A 717 -12.96 -0.21 0.87
N ALA A 718 -12.69 -1.32 1.54
CA ALA A 718 -12.28 -2.56 0.91
C ALA A 718 -12.83 -3.75 1.71
N MET A 719 -12.82 -4.92 1.08
CA MET A 719 -13.21 -6.18 1.70
C MET A 719 -12.00 -7.11 1.80
N GLU A 720 -11.82 -7.68 2.98
CA GLU A 720 -10.91 -8.79 3.24
C GLU A 720 -11.66 -10.11 3.16
N ILE A 721 -11.09 -11.08 2.46
CA ILE A 721 -11.61 -12.45 2.36
C ILE A 721 -10.60 -13.46 2.89
N GLU A 722 -11.09 -14.52 3.55
CA GLU A 722 -10.32 -15.74 3.79
C GLU A 722 -10.74 -16.80 2.78
N TYR A 723 -9.78 -17.39 2.07
CA TYR A 723 -10.06 -18.44 1.09
C TYR A 723 -9.22 -19.71 1.31
N LYS A 724 -9.57 -20.77 0.58
CA LYS A 724 -8.79 -22.00 0.46
C LYS A 724 -8.97 -22.64 -0.91
N ILE A 725 -8.02 -23.50 -1.25
CA ILE A 725 -8.12 -24.47 -2.33
C ILE A 725 -8.27 -25.85 -1.69
N THR A 726 -9.44 -26.47 -1.88
CA THR A 726 -9.74 -27.79 -1.30
C THR A 726 -8.88 -28.90 -1.94
N ALA A 727 -8.88 -30.09 -1.34
CA ALA A 727 -8.27 -31.28 -1.91
C ALA A 727 -8.75 -31.55 -3.36
N ASP A 728 -10.02 -31.26 -3.64
CA ASP A 728 -10.66 -31.40 -4.97
C ASP A 728 -10.35 -30.24 -5.94
N ASN A 729 -9.42 -29.35 -5.57
CA ASN A 729 -8.97 -28.22 -6.39
C ASN A 729 -10.05 -27.15 -6.65
N GLN A 730 -10.91 -26.91 -5.65
CA GLN A 730 -11.97 -25.91 -5.67
C GLN A 730 -11.63 -24.72 -4.77
N LEU A 731 -11.86 -23.50 -5.27
CA LEU A 731 -11.78 -22.27 -4.48
C LEU A 731 -13.01 -22.12 -3.61
N VAL A 732 -12.80 -21.95 -2.30
CA VAL A 732 -13.86 -21.68 -1.32
C VAL A 732 -13.53 -20.41 -0.54
N ILE A 733 -14.51 -19.51 -0.42
CA ILE A 733 -14.43 -18.31 0.43
C ILE A 733 -15.08 -18.62 1.78
N LYS A 734 -14.26 -18.65 2.84
CA LYS A 734 -14.68 -19.02 4.21
C LYS A 734 -15.28 -17.86 5.00
N GLN A 735 -14.88 -16.64 4.67
CA GLN A 735 -15.19 -15.45 5.45
C GLN A 735 -14.99 -14.21 4.58
N ALA A 736 -15.78 -13.17 4.84
CA ALA A 736 -15.56 -11.83 4.32
C ALA A 736 -15.89 -10.79 5.39
N ARG A 737 -15.10 -9.72 5.44
CA ARG A 737 -15.31 -8.56 6.34
C ARG A 737 -14.72 -7.27 5.76
N PRO A 738 -15.19 -6.10 6.18
CA PRO A 738 -14.56 -4.83 5.81
C PRO A 738 -13.08 -4.80 6.21
N TRP A 739 -12.26 -4.16 5.37
CA TRP A 739 -10.85 -3.91 5.62
C TRP A 739 -10.67 -2.88 6.74
N VAL A 740 -9.57 -3.03 7.47
CA VAL A 740 -9.22 -2.34 8.73
C VAL A 740 -9.32 -0.81 8.66
N ALA A 741 -9.06 -0.21 7.50
CA ALA A 741 -9.11 1.24 7.32
C ALA A 741 -10.54 1.83 7.33
N TYR A 742 -11.58 0.98 7.39
CA TYR A 742 -12.96 1.43 7.45
C TYR A 742 -13.36 1.86 8.86
N LEU A 743 -13.40 3.18 9.08
CA LEU A 743 -14.18 3.79 10.15
C LEU A 743 -15.58 4.09 9.60
N ALA A 744 -16.63 3.49 10.18
CA ALA A 744 -18.00 3.88 9.89
C ALA A 744 -18.19 5.35 10.30
N ASP A 745 -18.49 6.21 9.34
CA ASP A 745 -18.61 7.65 9.56
C ASP A 745 -19.96 7.94 10.26
N GLU A 746 -19.94 8.51 11.48
CA GLU A 746 -21.16 9.01 12.14
C GLU A 746 -21.53 10.45 11.75
N ASP A 747 -20.73 11.16 10.95
CA ASP A 747 -21.12 12.52 10.54
C ASP A 747 -20.52 12.87 9.17
N SER A 748 -21.12 12.32 8.12
CA SER A 748 -20.83 12.73 6.74
C SER A 748 -21.37 14.14 6.50
N ARG A 749 -20.53 15.14 6.79
CA ARG A 749 -20.62 16.45 6.15
C ARG A 749 -19.53 16.57 5.11
N ILE A 750 -19.94 16.49 3.86
CA ILE A 750 -19.20 17.01 2.72
C ILE A 750 -18.98 18.51 3.00
N ILE A 751 -17.72 18.93 3.18
CA ILE A 751 -17.35 20.34 3.27
C ILE A 751 -16.56 20.68 2.02
N ASP A 752 -17.18 21.50 1.17
CA ASP A 752 -16.50 22.28 0.13
C ASP A 752 -15.47 23.20 0.81
N LEU A 753 -14.18 23.00 0.53
CA LEU A 753 -13.09 23.73 1.17
C LEU A 753 -12.89 25.10 0.49
N GLU A 754 -13.23 26.19 1.18
CA GLU A 754 -12.69 27.52 0.84
C GLU A 754 -11.19 27.55 1.13
N THR A 755 -10.38 27.82 0.10
CA THR A 755 -8.92 27.88 0.18
C THR A 755 -8.44 29.20 0.80
N LEU A 756 -7.63 29.10 1.85
CA LEU A 756 -6.92 30.23 2.45
C LEU A 756 -5.67 30.57 1.59
N ASP A 757 -5.45 31.81 1.16
CA ASP A 757 -4.20 32.21 0.47
C ASP A 757 -3.61 33.49 1.08
N PHE A 758 -2.29 33.50 1.31
CA PHE A 758 -1.54 34.65 1.79
C PHE A 758 -0.18 34.74 1.10
N LYS A 759 0.41 35.93 0.98
CA LYS A 759 1.72 36.19 0.39
C LYS A 759 2.76 36.43 1.47
N ILE A 760 4.00 36.03 1.19
CA ILE A 760 5.17 36.34 2.01
C ILE A 760 6.19 37.11 1.17
N PHE A 761 6.73 38.21 1.70
CA PHE A 761 7.75 38.99 1.02
C PHE A 761 8.66 39.78 1.98
N PRO A 762 9.93 40.04 1.60
CA PRO A 762 10.65 39.46 0.46
C PRO A 762 10.81 37.94 0.63
N ASN A 763 11.33 37.22 -0.37
CA ASN A 763 11.81 35.84 -0.23
C ASN A 763 12.84 35.62 -1.35
N PRO A 764 14.15 35.51 -1.05
CA PRO A 764 14.75 35.28 0.27
C PRO A 764 14.70 36.50 1.21
N ILE A 765 14.73 36.22 2.51
CA ILE A 765 14.48 37.13 3.63
C ILE A 765 15.77 37.31 4.43
N ASP A 766 16.06 38.56 4.76
CA ASP A 766 17.11 38.87 5.73
C ASP A 766 16.49 38.87 7.13
N ASN A 767 16.02 40.00 7.63
CA ASN A 767 15.67 40.12 9.05
C ASN A 767 14.17 40.03 9.38
N ARG A 768 13.28 40.29 8.42
CA ARG A 768 11.83 40.38 8.68
C ARG A 768 11.01 39.85 7.52
N ILE A 769 10.01 39.04 7.84
CA ILE A 769 8.98 38.55 6.91
C ILE A 769 7.80 39.49 6.95
N ASN A 770 7.34 39.98 5.79
CA ASN A 770 6.00 40.57 5.66
C ASN A 770 5.05 39.49 5.15
N ILE A 771 3.90 39.38 5.79
CA ILE A 771 2.81 38.47 5.43
C ILE A 771 1.63 39.34 5.05
N GLU A 772 1.01 39.10 3.91
CA GLU A 772 -0.18 39.81 3.43
C GLU A 772 -1.26 38.82 3.05
N TRP A 773 -2.50 39.06 3.44
CA TRP A 773 -3.64 38.20 3.12
C TRP A 773 -4.81 39.02 2.59
N VAL A 774 -5.65 38.39 1.78
CA VAL A 774 -6.86 39.00 1.21
C VAL A 774 -8.06 38.18 1.70
N ASP A 775 -9.04 38.85 2.29
CA ASP A 775 -10.34 38.29 2.71
C ASP A 775 -10.33 37.14 3.74
N CYS A 776 -9.20 36.88 4.42
CA CYS A 776 -9.13 35.90 5.51
C CYS A 776 -8.20 36.36 6.64
N ASN A 777 -8.67 36.40 7.90
CA ASN A 777 -7.87 36.84 9.04
C ASN A 777 -7.24 35.64 9.78
N PRO A 778 -5.92 35.40 9.67
CA PRO A 778 -5.29 34.31 10.40
C PRO A 778 -5.24 34.59 11.90
N THR A 779 -5.61 33.62 12.74
CA THR A 779 -5.51 33.74 14.21
C THR A 779 -4.18 33.25 14.75
N LYS A 780 -3.41 32.51 13.96
CA LYS A 780 -2.10 31.99 14.36
C LYS A 780 -1.18 31.86 13.16
N VAL A 781 0.10 32.12 13.37
CA VAL A 781 1.18 31.84 12.41
C VAL A 781 2.28 31.02 13.08
N LEU A 782 2.77 30.01 12.38
CA LEU A 782 3.89 29.14 12.76
C LEU A 782 5.02 29.30 11.74
N VAL A 783 6.27 29.26 12.18
CA VAL A 783 7.44 29.04 11.32
C VAL A 783 8.02 27.69 11.70
N LEU A 784 8.15 26.81 10.71
CA LEU A 784 8.70 25.48 10.83
C LEU A 784 10.04 25.43 10.07
N ASP A 785 10.96 24.56 10.46
CA ASP A 785 12.06 24.19 9.57
C ASP A 785 11.59 23.19 8.50
N LEU A 786 12.48 22.77 7.60
CA LEU A 786 12.15 21.79 6.55
C LEU A 786 11.78 20.39 7.08
N LEU A 787 12.04 20.12 8.36
CA LEU A 787 11.70 18.87 9.04
C LEU A 787 10.37 19.00 9.82
N GLY A 788 9.61 20.06 9.58
CA GLY A 788 8.32 20.30 10.23
C GLY A 788 8.43 20.72 11.70
N ARG A 789 9.64 20.91 12.24
CA ARG A 789 9.84 21.29 13.64
C ARG A 789 9.50 22.75 13.83
N LYS A 790 8.69 23.04 14.85
CA LYS A 790 8.23 24.40 15.16
C LYS A 790 9.37 25.26 15.71
N ILE A 791 9.77 26.26 14.93
CA ILE A 791 10.83 27.22 15.29
C ILE A 791 10.25 28.49 15.91
N LEU A 792 9.09 28.96 15.42
CA LEU A 792 8.43 30.16 15.94
C LEU A 792 6.91 30.01 15.87
N GLU A 793 6.21 30.54 16.88
CA GLU A 793 4.75 30.59 16.92
C GLU A 793 4.27 31.97 17.38
N LYS A 794 3.26 32.52 16.70
CA LYS A 794 2.65 33.79 17.03
C LYS A 794 1.14 33.72 16.88
N ASN A 795 0.42 33.92 17.99
CA ASN A 795 -1.04 34.12 17.97
C ASN A 795 -1.35 35.56 17.59
N LEU A 796 -2.39 35.74 16.77
CA LEU A 796 -2.76 37.01 16.15
C LEU A 796 -4.14 37.45 16.62
N ASN A 797 -4.20 38.63 17.23
CA ASN A 797 -5.45 39.33 17.50
C ASN A 797 -5.66 40.37 16.39
N ILE A 798 -6.25 39.97 15.26
CA ILE A 798 -6.37 40.86 14.10
C ILE A 798 -7.59 41.76 14.26
N SER A 799 -7.34 43.04 14.54
CA SER A 799 -8.22 44.14 14.16
C SER A 799 -7.79 44.66 12.78
N THR A 800 -8.53 44.28 11.75
CA THR A 800 -8.65 44.93 10.42
C THR A 800 -7.41 45.14 9.52
N ASN A 801 -6.17 44.86 9.92
CA ASN A 801 -5.02 45.03 9.01
C ASN A 801 -4.69 43.74 8.26
N SER A 802 -4.65 43.80 6.92
CA SER A 802 -4.34 42.71 5.98
C SER A 802 -2.85 42.34 5.89
N THR A 803 -2.01 42.86 6.80
CA THR A 803 -0.56 42.64 6.79
C THR A 803 0.01 42.42 8.20
N LEU A 804 1.01 41.54 8.31
CA LEU A 804 1.76 41.24 9.52
C LEU A 804 3.26 41.17 9.25
N GLN A 805 4.05 41.72 10.16
CA GLN A 805 5.50 41.56 10.16
C GLN A 805 5.97 40.60 11.26
N ILE A 806 6.84 39.67 10.88
CA ILE A 806 7.48 38.72 11.81
C ILE A 806 9.00 38.90 11.73
N PRO A 807 9.68 39.28 12.84
CA PRO A 807 11.13 39.29 12.90
C PRO A 807 11.68 37.87 12.94
N ILE A 808 12.75 37.63 12.17
CA ILE A 808 13.46 36.34 12.07
C ILE A 808 14.98 36.52 12.12
N GLU A 809 15.44 37.58 12.79
CA GLU A 809 16.85 37.94 12.92
C GLU A 809 17.69 36.78 13.51
N ASP A 810 17.11 36.06 14.47
CA ASP A 810 17.76 34.96 15.19
C ASP A 810 17.65 33.61 14.47
N LEU A 811 16.98 33.52 13.32
CA LEU A 811 16.91 32.28 12.55
C LEU A 811 18.24 32.04 11.80
N PRO A 812 18.84 30.83 11.92
CA PRO A 812 19.97 30.44 11.08
C PRO A 812 19.65 30.55 9.59
N ARG A 813 20.68 30.72 8.76
CA ARG A 813 20.55 30.64 7.30
C ARG A 813 19.96 29.30 6.92
N GLY A 814 18.92 29.30 6.10
CA GLY A 814 18.22 28.07 5.78
C GLY A 814 16.83 28.29 5.22
N VAL A 815 16.13 27.18 5.03
CA VAL A 815 14.80 27.17 4.46
C VAL A 815 13.80 26.87 5.57
N TYR A 816 12.72 27.63 5.61
CA TYR A 816 11.68 27.54 6.61
C TYR A 816 10.31 27.58 5.95
N VAL A 817 9.29 27.08 6.64
CA VAL A 817 7.91 27.07 6.20
C VAL A 817 7.08 27.93 7.15
N LEU A 818 6.45 28.98 6.65
CA LEU A 818 5.51 29.78 7.41
C LEU A 818 4.09 29.26 7.19
N THR A 819 3.40 28.87 8.25
CA THR A 819 2.04 28.32 8.22
C THR A 819 1.08 29.24 8.95
N ALA A 820 0.00 29.69 8.30
CA ALA A 820 -1.04 30.53 8.91
C ALA A 820 -2.36 29.75 9.08
N PHE A 821 -3.06 29.97 10.19
CA PHE A 821 -4.30 29.27 10.58
C PHE A 821 -5.46 30.26 10.72
N ALA A 822 -6.66 29.90 10.28
CA ALA A 822 -7.87 30.71 10.44
C ALA A 822 -8.60 30.47 11.78
N ALA A 823 -9.48 31.41 12.17
CA ALA A 823 -10.08 31.49 13.50
C ALA A 823 -10.93 30.28 13.93
N HIS A 824 -11.52 29.52 13.01
CA HIS A 824 -12.57 28.55 13.36
C HIS A 824 -12.60 27.25 12.55
N HIS A 825 -11.63 26.99 11.68
CA HIS A 825 -11.58 25.74 10.90
C HIS A 825 -10.13 25.28 10.83
N ASN A 826 -9.88 23.96 10.77
CA ASN A 826 -8.55 23.35 10.59
C ASN A 826 -7.86 23.73 9.25
N THR A 827 -8.31 24.80 8.59
CA THR A 827 -7.72 25.36 7.38
C THR A 827 -6.45 26.11 7.72
N TYR A 828 -5.36 25.67 7.10
CA TYR A 828 -4.06 26.31 7.18
C TYR A 828 -3.47 26.42 5.78
N THR A 829 -2.66 27.44 5.57
CA THR A 829 -1.84 27.56 4.35
C THR A 829 -0.39 27.70 4.76
N SER A 830 0.51 27.13 3.97
CA SER A 830 1.94 27.12 4.26
C SER A 830 2.71 27.71 3.08
N LYS A 831 3.66 28.61 3.33
CA LYS A 831 4.58 29.13 2.31
C LYS A 831 6.03 29.04 2.77
N LYS A 832 6.87 28.49 1.91
CA LYS A 832 8.31 28.35 2.12
C LYS A 832 9.03 29.67 1.92
N PHE A 833 9.89 30.06 2.86
CA PHE A 833 10.82 31.18 2.72
C PHE A 833 12.26 30.78 3.04
N ILE A 834 13.20 31.51 2.47
CA ILE A 834 14.63 31.30 2.63
C ILE A 834 15.17 32.43 3.51
N LYS A 835 15.79 32.11 4.64
CA LYS A 835 16.58 33.04 5.45
C LYS A 835 18.01 33.10 4.91
N LYS A 836 18.43 34.29 4.46
CA LYS A 836 19.76 34.55 3.90
C LYS A 836 20.85 34.57 4.95
#